data_AF-A0A7M5UKG1-F1
#
_entry.id   AF-A0A7M5UKG1-F1
#
_cell.length_a   1.000
_cell.length_b   1.000
_cell.length_c   1.000
_cell.angle_alpha   90.00
_cell.angle_beta   90.00
_cell.angle_gamma   90.00
#
_symmetry.space_group_name_H-M   'P 1'
#
loop_
_entity.id
_entity.type
_entity.pdbx_description
1 polymer ?
#
loop_
_entity_poly.entity_id
_entity_poly.type
_entity_poly.pdbx_seq_one_letter_code
_entity_poly.pdbx_strand_id
1 'polypeptide(L)'
;MTYYAPSSQIDQVGYAMDVGSKVLPHLESYYNVSYPLPKADMIAIPSLSYRAMEHWGLITYRAIALLYDKHNSASSDKFLVSRIVAHELAHQWFGNIVTMDWWSDLWLNEGFASYIQFIGMDKVHPDWRALDFQLTRDVANAMDLDSLISSHPIYIEVERPEDIDQIFDAISYAKGGSILRMLDNFLGEEVFKKGLNIYLRRFSYKNAKSSDLWKALSEASKLAGDNYNVTDVMNSWIFQMNFPELRIKSLNNGEFKVDQVRFLRDQNPDYSKEKFNSSYGYRWHIPFKYTTLKLDDGAKSVEVIRNSTLAWMKYRNIVVDTGSIDYLMKGNAGQYGFYRVNYDDAGWTKMIKVLKYNHKVLDVKDRAGLISDVFALANAGRLKEYTIALDVFDYIDADTDYLPWKAASDGINFIPGTLTSTRPAQKKITKYILGKVSALYEKYGFEDNDDFLERYLQVEIVNLACNNGHIGCLGNSTKLFKDWMEKDTPVPGDFRNLVYYYGIKNSGIEAWDEMFTKFLSNKIASEKTKLLYGLAAIQEPWALERYLDYAISGRKIRPQDASYVFDYVANHNPIGRPVAWNFLKQNWDKIYEMFKDTFFGRIVGSVTSGFTTNYELDKMRAFIAEKKPENGQRIIQQSEETIKSTIEWLSKYEEPIDQWLSTKVPAAAA
;
A
#
# COMPACT_ATOMS: atom_id res chain seq x y z
N MET A 1 15.18 -14.14 -24.62
CA MET A 1 14.44 -14.47 -23.38
C MET A 1 13.60 -15.70 -23.67
N THR A 2 13.68 -16.74 -22.84
CA THR A 2 12.84 -17.94 -22.94
C THR A 2 11.92 -18.02 -21.73
N TYR A 3 10.67 -18.43 -21.92
CA TYR A 3 9.66 -18.48 -20.88
C TYR A 3 9.27 -19.94 -20.60
N TYR A 4 9.33 -20.32 -19.34
CA TYR A 4 9.05 -21.67 -18.88
C TYR A 4 7.86 -21.67 -17.91
N ALA A 5 6.98 -22.65 -18.05
CA ALA A 5 5.87 -22.90 -17.15
C ALA A 5 5.54 -24.40 -17.19
N PRO A 6 4.77 -24.93 -16.23
CA PRO A 6 4.16 -26.25 -16.39
C PRO A 6 3.44 -26.35 -17.72
N SER A 7 3.53 -27.51 -18.40
CA SER A 7 3.00 -27.70 -19.76
C SER A 7 1.53 -27.32 -19.90
N SER A 8 0.74 -27.52 -18.84
CA SER A 8 -0.69 -27.18 -18.80
C SER A 8 -1.00 -25.69 -18.62
N GLN A 9 0.01 -24.83 -18.49
CA GLN A 9 -0.13 -23.38 -18.26
C GLN A 9 0.78 -22.55 -19.18
N ILE A 10 1.45 -23.18 -20.14
CA ILE A 10 2.43 -22.49 -21.02
C ILE A 10 1.77 -21.44 -21.92
N ASP A 11 0.48 -21.57 -22.19
CA ASP A 11 -0.35 -20.60 -22.91
C ASP A 11 -0.56 -19.28 -22.15
N GLN A 12 -0.27 -19.24 -20.85
CA GLN A 12 -0.45 -18.06 -19.99
C GLN A 12 0.79 -17.17 -19.89
N VAL A 13 1.91 -17.51 -20.55
CA VAL A 13 3.15 -16.70 -20.49
C VAL A 13 3.17 -15.52 -21.45
N GLY A 14 2.25 -15.48 -22.42
CA GLY A 14 2.30 -14.52 -23.55
C GLY A 14 2.32 -13.06 -23.13
N TYR A 15 1.64 -12.69 -22.04
CA TYR A 15 1.67 -11.31 -21.55
C TYR A 15 3.00 -10.94 -20.89
N ALA A 16 3.59 -11.84 -20.09
CA ALA A 16 4.93 -11.62 -19.52
C ALA A 16 6.02 -11.56 -20.61
N MET A 17 5.83 -12.27 -21.74
CA MET A 17 6.68 -12.15 -22.93
C MET A 17 6.64 -10.73 -23.49
N ASP A 18 5.45 -10.15 -23.67
CA ASP A 18 5.30 -8.79 -24.17
C ASP A 18 5.96 -7.78 -23.24
N VAL A 19 5.69 -7.86 -21.93
CA VAL A 19 6.30 -6.98 -20.91
C VAL A 19 7.83 -7.10 -20.96
N GLY A 20 8.38 -8.31 -20.84
CA GLY A 20 9.82 -8.51 -20.78
C GLY A 20 10.54 -8.02 -22.05
N SER A 21 9.97 -8.29 -23.23
CA SER A 21 10.52 -7.88 -24.52
C SER A 21 10.62 -6.35 -24.70
N LYS A 22 9.78 -5.59 -24.01
CA LYS A 22 9.76 -4.12 -24.05
C LYS A 22 10.58 -3.50 -22.92
N VAL A 23 10.51 -4.08 -21.72
CA VAL A 23 11.17 -3.53 -20.53
C VAL A 23 12.69 -3.70 -20.59
N LEU A 24 13.21 -4.89 -20.95
CA LEU A 24 14.66 -5.11 -20.93
C LEU A 24 15.42 -4.13 -21.83
N PRO A 25 15.06 -3.95 -23.13
CA PRO A 25 15.75 -2.98 -23.99
C PRO A 25 15.54 -1.53 -23.56
N HIS A 26 14.40 -1.23 -22.94
CA HIS A 26 14.15 0.09 -22.38
C HIS A 26 15.09 0.39 -21.22
N LEU A 27 15.31 -0.56 -20.31
CA LEU A 27 16.25 -0.38 -19.20
C LEU A 27 17.71 -0.31 -19.67
N GLU A 28 18.11 -1.06 -20.70
CA GLU A 28 19.42 -0.90 -21.34
C GLU A 28 19.65 0.54 -21.81
N SER A 29 18.63 1.12 -22.46
CA SER A 29 18.65 2.49 -22.96
C SER A 29 18.60 3.52 -21.82
N TYR A 30 17.74 3.28 -20.82
CA TYR A 30 17.54 4.16 -19.68
C TYR A 30 18.82 4.31 -18.84
N TYR A 31 19.50 3.20 -18.57
CA TYR A 31 20.75 3.20 -17.83
C TYR A 31 21.97 3.49 -18.69
N ASN A 32 21.85 3.38 -20.02
CA ASN A 32 22.97 3.39 -20.96
C ASN A 32 24.08 2.40 -20.54
N VAL A 33 23.64 1.18 -20.17
CA VAL A 33 24.46 0.02 -19.78
C VAL A 33 23.73 -1.23 -20.30
N SER A 34 24.34 -1.96 -21.22
CA SER A 34 23.74 -3.16 -21.81
C SER A 34 23.60 -4.31 -20.82
N TYR A 35 22.59 -5.15 -21.04
CA TYR A 35 22.47 -6.42 -20.35
C TYR A 35 23.57 -7.38 -20.85
N PRO A 36 24.41 -7.95 -19.97
CA PRO A 36 25.65 -8.59 -20.43
C PRO A 36 25.51 -10.06 -20.82
N LEU A 37 24.44 -10.74 -20.43
CA LEU A 37 24.27 -12.16 -20.72
C LEU A 37 23.55 -12.37 -22.07
N PRO A 38 23.84 -13.48 -22.78
CA PRO A 38 23.18 -13.78 -24.06
C PRO A 38 21.70 -14.13 -23.92
N LYS A 39 21.21 -14.36 -22.69
CA LYS A 39 19.81 -14.69 -22.40
C LYS A 39 19.38 -14.20 -21.01
N ALA A 40 18.09 -13.93 -20.86
CA ALA A 40 17.38 -13.77 -19.60
C ALA A 40 16.13 -14.65 -19.65
N ASP A 41 16.18 -15.84 -19.05
CA ASP A 41 15.02 -16.74 -19.01
C ASP A 41 14.11 -16.39 -17.83
N MET A 42 12.82 -16.72 -17.95
CA MET A 42 11.81 -16.51 -16.91
C MET A 42 11.02 -17.80 -16.69
N ILE A 43 10.92 -18.27 -15.44
CA ILE A 43 10.25 -19.55 -15.12
C ILE A 43 9.16 -19.39 -14.06
N ALA A 44 7.94 -19.86 -14.35
CA ALA A 44 6.87 -19.99 -13.37
C ALA A 44 7.02 -21.29 -12.56
N ILE A 45 7.34 -21.14 -11.28
CA ILE A 45 7.47 -22.22 -10.31
C ILE A 45 6.13 -22.41 -9.57
N PRO A 46 5.58 -23.64 -9.49
CA PRO A 46 4.31 -23.91 -8.81
C PRO A 46 4.31 -23.59 -7.31
N SER A 47 5.44 -23.81 -6.65
CA SER A 47 5.63 -23.53 -5.22
C SER A 47 6.91 -22.73 -5.01
N LEU A 48 6.77 -21.51 -4.50
CA LEU A 48 7.86 -20.59 -4.20
C LEU A 48 7.45 -19.74 -2.97
N SER A 49 8.34 -19.64 -1.99
CA SER A 49 8.12 -18.85 -0.76
C SER A 49 7.99 -17.35 -1.06
N TYR A 50 8.77 -16.87 -2.02
CA TYR A 50 8.75 -15.49 -2.50
C TYR A 50 7.89 -15.32 -3.75
N ARG A 51 7.60 -14.07 -4.13
CA ARG A 51 6.85 -13.78 -5.36
C ARG A 51 7.69 -14.03 -6.61
N ALA A 52 8.96 -13.69 -6.56
CA ALA A 52 9.95 -13.93 -7.59
C ALA A 52 11.37 -13.85 -6.98
N MET A 53 12.39 -14.15 -7.79
CA MET A 53 13.81 -14.01 -7.45
C MET A 53 14.62 -13.81 -8.73
N GLU A 54 15.51 -12.82 -8.71
CA GLU A 54 16.16 -12.16 -9.84
C GLU A 54 17.36 -12.90 -10.44
N HIS A 55 17.53 -14.20 -10.17
CA HIS A 55 18.75 -14.94 -10.53
C HIS A 55 19.22 -14.63 -11.96
N TRP A 56 20.50 -14.26 -12.07
CA TRP A 56 21.01 -13.67 -13.31
C TRP A 56 20.95 -14.65 -14.50
N GLY A 57 20.06 -14.36 -15.44
CA GLY A 57 19.86 -15.19 -16.64
C GLY A 57 18.80 -16.31 -16.51
N LEU A 58 18.23 -16.52 -15.31
CA LEU A 58 17.12 -17.45 -15.06
C LEU A 58 16.24 -16.94 -13.89
N ILE A 59 15.40 -15.95 -14.18
CA ILE A 59 14.53 -15.34 -13.20
C ILE A 59 13.39 -16.29 -12.84
N THR A 60 13.18 -16.51 -11.55
CA THR A 60 12.13 -17.43 -11.05
C THR A 60 10.94 -16.66 -10.53
N TYR A 61 9.74 -17.09 -10.84
CA TYR A 61 8.50 -16.45 -10.43
C TYR A 61 7.57 -17.47 -9.80
N ARG A 62 6.82 -17.04 -8.79
CA ARG A 62 5.58 -17.73 -8.43
C ARG A 62 4.60 -17.58 -9.60
N ALA A 63 3.79 -18.61 -9.86
CA ALA A 63 2.86 -18.61 -10.99
C ALA A 63 1.97 -17.34 -11.10
N ILE A 64 1.50 -16.78 -9.97
CA ILE A 64 0.69 -15.55 -9.94
C ILE A 64 1.44 -14.28 -10.41
N ALA A 65 2.76 -14.33 -10.47
CA ALA A 65 3.62 -13.19 -10.79
C ALA A 65 4.16 -13.22 -12.24
N LEU A 66 3.92 -14.31 -12.98
CA LEU A 66 4.34 -14.47 -14.37
C LEU A 66 3.21 -14.86 -15.32
N LEU A 67 2.25 -15.68 -14.85
CA LEU A 67 1.19 -16.22 -15.69
C LEU A 67 -0.03 -15.30 -15.69
N TYR A 68 -0.54 -15.02 -16.89
CA TYR A 68 -1.74 -14.22 -17.10
C TYR A 68 -2.63 -14.87 -18.16
N ASP A 69 -3.87 -15.14 -17.77
CA ASP A 69 -4.91 -15.65 -18.67
C ASP A 69 -5.87 -14.52 -19.05
N LYS A 70 -5.96 -14.17 -20.33
CA LYS A 70 -6.75 -13.02 -20.81
C LYS A 70 -8.26 -13.12 -20.56
N HIS A 71 -8.79 -14.33 -20.36
CA HIS A 71 -10.22 -14.57 -20.18
C HIS A 71 -10.61 -14.68 -18.70
N ASN A 72 -9.64 -15.02 -17.84
CA ASN A 72 -9.89 -15.37 -16.44
C ASN A 72 -9.20 -14.47 -15.43
N SER A 73 -8.11 -13.80 -15.82
CA SER A 73 -7.34 -12.95 -14.92
C SER A 73 -7.90 -11.54 -14.88
N ALA A 74 -7.92 -10.96 -13.68
CA ALA A 74 -8.37 -9.61 -13.45
C ALA A 74 -7.39 -8.58 -14.03
N SER A 75 -7.84 -7.34 -14.20
CA SER A 75 -6.98 -6.19 -14.50
C SER A 75 -5.86 -6.03 -13.44
N SER A 76 -6.17 -6.31 -12.17
CA SER A 76 -5.21 -6.32 -11.07
C SER A 76 -4.13 -7.41 -11.19
N ASP A 77 -4.45 -8.56 -11.78
CA ASP A 77 -3.47 -9.62 -12.08
C ASP A 77 -2.54 -9.18 -13.22
N LYS A 78 -3.11 -8.54 -14.26
CA LYS A 78 -2.34 -7.96 -15.38
C LYS A 78 -1.35 -6.90 -14.89
N PHE A 79 -1.78 -6.05 -13.97
CA PHE A 79 -0.92 -5.06 -13.33
C PHE A 79 0.17 -5.72 -12.49
N LEU A 80 -0.17 -6.75 -11.70
CA LEU A 80 0.79 -7.49 -10.89
C LEU A 80 1.90 -8.13 -11.75
N VAL A 81 1.53 -8.84 -12.82
CA VAL A 81 2.52 -9.49 -13.71
C VAL A 81 3.42 -8.44 -14.36
N SER A 82 2.86 -7.33 -14.86
CA SER A 82 3.65 -6.23 -15.43
C SER A 82 4.68 -5.70 -14.44
N ARG A 83 4.23 -5.44 -13.21
CA ARG A 83 5.03 -4.89 -12.13
C ARG A 83 6.16 -5.82 -11.72
N ILE A 84 5.86 -7.09 -11.43
CA ILE A 84 6.89 -8.03 -10.95
C ILE A 84 7.87 -8.37 -12.06
N VAL A 85 7.44 -8.55 -13.32
CA VAL A 85 8.37 -8.75 -14.43
C VAL A 85 9.31 -7.54 -14.58
N ALA A 86 8.80 -6.31 -14.49
CA ALA A 86 9.63 -5.11 -14.55
C ALA A 86 10.58 -5.00 -13.34
N HIS A 87 10.14 -5.38 -12.15
CA HIS A 87 10.93 -5.42 -10.91
C HIS A 87 12.15 -6.35 -11.06
N GLU A 88 11.94 -7.61 -11.45
CA GLU A 88 13.03 -8.56 -11.62
C GLU A 88 13.99 -8.19 -12.76
N LEU A 89 13.50 -7.51 -13.79
CA LEU A 89 14.33 -6.99 -14.86
C LEU A 89 15.18 -5.79 -14.39
N ALA A 90 14.68 -4.96 -13.48
CA ALA A 90 15.47 -3.89 -12.86
C ALA A 90 16.63 -4.45 -12.02
N HIS A 91 16.42 -5.57 -11.34
CA HIS A 91 17.47 -6.25 -10.58
C HIS A 91 18.66 -6.73 -11.42
N GLN A 92 18.47 -6.88 -12.73
CA GLN A 92 19.59 -7.21 -13.61
C GLN A 92 20.69 -6.13 -13.57
N TRP A 93 20.36 -4.88 -13.23
CA TRP A 93 21.32 -3.82 -12.92
C TRP A 93 21.53 -3.62 -11.41
N PHE A 94 20.44 -3.53 -10.64
CA PHE A 94 20.45 -3.28 -9.20
C PHE A 94 20.27 -4.56 -8.40
N GLY A 95 21.37 -5.25 -8.18
CA GLY A 95 21.45 -6.55 -7.50
C GLY A 95 22.42 -7.48 -8.19
N ASN A 96 22.32 -7.61 -9.51
CA ASN A 96 23.18 -8.50 -10.30
C ASN A 96 24.45 -7.80 -10.83
N ILE A 97 24.33 -6.74 -11.65
CA ILE A 97 25.52 -6.00 -12.14
C ILE A 97 26.20 -5.25 -11.00
N VAL A 98 25.43 -4.57 -10.15
CA VAL A 98 25.93 -3.93 -8.93
C VAL A 98 25.16 -4.49 -7.76
N THR A 99 25.84 -5.21 -6.88
CA THR A 99 25.27 -5.77 -5.66
C THR A 99 25.58 -4.86 -4.47
N MET A 100 24.70 -4.77 -3.48
CA MET A 100 25.07 -4.13 -2.21
C MET A 100 26.32 -4.80 -1.58
N ASP A 101 27.12 -4.03 -0.84
CA ASP A 101 28.30 -4.55 -0.12
C ASP A 101 27.93 -5.49 1.03
N TRP A 102 26.83 -5.19 1.70
CA TRP A 102 26.26 -6.03 2.75
C TRP A 102 24.75 -5.83 2.84
N TRP A 103 24.06 -6.76 3.51
CA TRP A 103 22.62 -6.73 3.74
C TRP A 103 22.12 -5.45 4.42
N SER A 104 22.98 -4.72 5.14
CA SER A 104 22.63 -3.42 5.69
C SER A 104 22.21 -2.38 4.64
N ASP A 105 22.66 -2.57 3.40
CA ASP A 105 22.33 -1.75 2.23
C ASP A 105 21.40 -2.50 1.25
N LEU A 106 20.62 -3.50 1.69
CA LEU A 106 19.68 -4.27 0.86
C LEU A 106 18.76 -3.38 -0.01
N TRP A 107 18.38 -2.22 0.51
CA TRP A 107 17.54 -1.25 -0.19
C TRP A 107 18.16 -0.75 -1.52
N LEU A 108 19.49 -0.83 -1.70
CA LEU A 108 20.14 -0.52 -2.98
C LEU A 108 19.70 -1.46 -4.11
N ASN A 109 19.28 -2.67 -3.77
CA ASN A 109 18.68 -3.60 -4.71
C ASN A 109 17.15 -3.36 -4.74
N GLU A 110 16.51 -3.57 -3.59
CA GLU A 110 15.05 -3.69 -3.50
C GLU A 110 14.31 -2.37 -3.65
N GLY A 111 14.87 -1.28 -3.11
CA GLY A 111 14.32 0.06 -3.27
C GLY A 111 14.41 0.53 -4.72
N PHE A 112 15.53 0.24 -5.40
CA PHE A 112 15.69 0.55 -6.82
C PHE A 112 14.73 -0.26 -7.69
N ALA A 113 14.67 -1.57 -7.53
CA ALA A 113 13.72 -2.38 -8.28
C ALA A 113 12.27 -1.93 -8.04
N SER A 114 11.91 -1.60 -6.80
CA SER A 114 10.58 -1.07 -6.43
C SER A 114 10.22 0.26 -7.11
N TYR A 115 11.19 1.15 -7.34
CA TYR A 115 10.95 2.40 -8.05
C TYR A 115 10.95 2.21 -9.57
N ILE A 116 11.95 1.52 -10.10
CA ILE A 116 12.15 1.32 -11.54
C ILE A 116 11.05 0.47 -12.16
N GLN A 117 10.43 -0.44 -11.41
CA GLN A 117 9.32 -1.25 -11.93
C GLN A 117 8.23 -0.38 -12.57
N PHE A 118 7.91 0.80 -12.01
CA PHE A 118 6.88 1.68 -12.54
C PHE A 118 7.32 2.39 -13.84
N ILE A 119 8.60 2.74 -13.95
CA ILE A 119 9.19 3.27 -15.20
C ILE A 119 9.13 2.20 -16.30
N GLY A 120 9.47 0.95 -15.96
CA GLY A 120 9.33 -0.19 -16.86
C GLY A 120 7.86 -0.42 -17.28
N MET A 121 6.92 -0.31 -16.35
CA MET A 121 5.49 -0.45 -16.64
C MET A 121 4.98 0.64 -17.57
N ASP A 122 5.33 1.91 -17.36
CA ASP A 122 4.90 3.03 -18.20
C ASP A 122 5.42 2.90 -19.64
N LYS A 123 6.55 2.21 -19.85
CA LYS A 123 7.02 1.88 -21.19
C LYS A 123 6.08 0.89 -21.92
N VAL A 124 5.46 -0.03 -21.19
CA VAL A 124 4.56 -1.04 -21.76
C VAL A 124 3.13 -0.52 -21.87
N HIS A 125 2.68 0.21 -20.85
CA HIS A 125 1.32 0.75 -20.71
C HIS A 125 1.36 2.23 -20.31
N PRO A 126 1.65 3.15 -21.26
CA PRO A 126 1.73 4.58 -20.96
C PRO A 126 0.39 5.19 -20.51
N ASP A 127 -0.72 4.54 -20.83
CA ASP A 127 -2.08 4.89 -20.43
C ASP A 127 -2.37 4.64 -18.94
N TRP A 128 -1.58 3.78 -18.28
CA TRP A 128 -1.83 3.42 -16.89
C TRP A 128 -1.40 4.48 -15.88
N ARG A 129 -0.48 5.38 -16.27
CA ARG A 129 0.20 6.29 -15.34
C ARG A 129 0.75 5.53 -14.12
N ALA A 130 1.49 4.45 -14.36
CA ALA A 130 1.90 3.49 -13.34
C ALA A 130 2.72 4.14 -12.22
N LEU A 131 3.55 5.14 -12.53
CA LEU A 131 4.25 5.93 -11.50
C LEU A 131 3.31 6.59 -10.48
N ASP A 132 2.10 7.00 -10.88
CA ASP A 132 1.15 7.61 -9.96
C ASP A 132 0.57 6.58 -8.95
N PHE A 133 0.52 5.29 -9.33
CA PHE A 133 0.08 4.21 -8.43
C PHE A 133 1.06 3.96 -7.29
N GLN A 134 2.32 4.38 -7.42
CA GLN A 134 3.29 4.27 -6.34
C GLN A 134 2.82 5.02 -5.08
N LEU A 135 2.05 6.10 -5.23
CA LEU A 135 1.52 6.89 -4.11
C LEU A 135 0.61 6.06 -3.18
N THR A 136 -0.37 5.37 -3.74
CA THR A 136 -1.36 4.62 -2.95
C THR A 136 -0.90 3.20 -2.62
N ARG A 137 0.08 2.64 -3.36
CA ARG A 137 0.57 1.27 -3.15
C ARG A 137 1.81 1.18 -2.28
N ASP A 138 2.79 2.05 -2.52
CA ASP A 138 4.11 1.94 -1.92
C ASP A 138 4.32 3.04 -0.87
N VAL A 139 4.09 4.31 -1.23
CA VAL A 139 4.28 5.44 -0.31
C VAL A 139 3.36 5.30 0.92
N ALA A 140 2.06 5.08 0.70
CA ALA A 140 1.09 4.91 1.80
C ALA A 140 1.44 3.70 2.70
N ASN A 141 1.71 2.53 2.09
CA ASN A 141 2.08 1.31 2.81
C ASN A 141 3.36 1.48 3.65
N ALA A 142 4.39 2.10 3.07
CA ALA A 142 5.62 2.42 3.77
C ALA A 142 5.36 3.39 4.93
N MET A 143 4.57 4.44 4.72
CA MET A 143 4.23 5.41 5.77
C MET A 143 3.43 4.78 6.91
N ASP A 144 2.58 3.80 6.64
CA ASP A 144 1.80 3.13 7.69
C ASP A 144 2.70 2.30 8.60
N LEU A 145 3.58 1.47 8.04
CA LEU A 145 4.57 0.70 8.80
C LEU A 145 5.59 1.62 9.50
N ASP A 146 6.05 2.63 8.79
CA ASP A 146 7.09 3.54 9.27
C ASP A 146 6.53 4.66 10.15
N SER A 147 5.24 4.62 10.52
CA SER A 147 4.67 5.49 11.55
C SER A 147 4.76 4.89 12.96
N LEU A 148 5.30 3.66 13.06
CA LEU A 148 5.44 2.91 14.30
C LEU A 148 6.78 3.22 14.99
N ILE A 149 6.79 3.23 16.32
CA ILE A 149 8.05 3.32 17.09
C ILE A 149 8.87 2.04 16.98
N SER A 150 8.22 0.92 16.64
CA SER A 150 8.82 -0.37 16.31
C SER A 150 9.29 -0.51 14.85
N SER A 151 9.34 0.60 14.08
CA SER A 151 9.96 0.64 12.75
C SER A 151 11.50 0.50 12.81
N HIS A 152 12.18 0.62 11.67
CA HIS A 152 13.62 0.69 11.57
C HIS A 152 14.08 1.65 10.46
N PRO A 153 15.34 2.14 10.49
CA PRO A 153 15.89 2.93 9.40
C PRO A 153 16.09 2.08 8.14
N ILE A 154 16.14 2.72 6.97
CA ILE A 154 16.38 2.01 5.69
C ILE A 154 17.75 1.31 5.73
N TYR A 155 18.78 2.01 6.19
CA TYR A 155 20.06 1.40 6.53
C TYR A 155 19.96 0.81 7.94
N ILE A 156 20.13 -0.51 8.05
CA ILE A 156 20.08 -1.20 9.34
C ILE A 156 21.25 -2.16 9.44
N GLU A 157 21.96 -2.16 10.55
CA GLU A 157 23.04 -3.12 10.76
C GLU A 157 22.47 -4.54 10.90
N VAL A 158 22.99 -5.45 10.07
CA VAL A 158 22.62 -6.87 10.05
C VAL A 158 23.82 -7.69 10.47
N GLU A 159 23.70 -8.40 11.60
CA GLU A 159 24.77 -9.25 12.13
C GLU A 159 24.48 -10.75 11.95
N ARG A 160 23.22 -11.18 12.09
CA ARG A 160 22.84 -12.60 12.05
C ARG A 160 21.95 -12.91 10.85
N PRO A 161 22.00 -14.15 10.32
CA PRO A 161 21.13 -14.57 9.22
C PRO A 161 19.64 -14.35 9.48
N GLU A 162 19.17 -14.63 10.71
CA GLU A 162 17.74 -14.44 11.07
C GLU A 162 17.28 -12.96 11.03
N ASP A 163 18.22 -12.01 11.05
CA ASP A 163 17.93 -10.58 10.95
C ASP A 163 17.72 -10.15 9.49
N ILE A 164 18.20 -10.94 8.51
CA ILE A 164 18.08 -10.67 7.07
C ILE A 164 16.60 -10.74 6.65
N ASP A 165 15.89 -11.83 6.96
CA ASP A 165 14.49 -11.99 6.55
C ASP A 165 13.57 -10.89 7.12
N GLN A 166 13.96 -10.28 8.24
CA GLN A 166 13.19 -9.20 8.86
C GLN A 166 13.32 -7.87 8.12
N ILE A 167 14.35 -7.67 7.30
CA ILE A 167 14.56 -6.43 6.54
C ILE A 167 14.01 -6.52 5.12
N PHE A 168 13.50 -7.68 4.70
CA PHE A 168 12.68 -7.87 3.51
C PHE A 168 11.23 -7.41 3.74
N ASP A 169 11.06 -6.13 4.10
CA ASP A 169 9.76 -5.54 4.45
C ASP A 169 9.45 -4.24 3.68
N ALA A 170 8.35 -3.57 4.03
CA ALA A 170 7.95 -2.34 3.33
C ALA A 170 8.95 -1.18 3.48
N ILE A 171 9.90 -1.23 4.42
CA ILE A 171 10.94 -0.21 4.56
C ILE A 171 11.98 -0.35 3.44
N SER A 172 12.57 -1.53 3.26
CA SER A 172 13.60 -1.71 2.22
C SER A 172 13.04 -1.55 0.80
N TYR A 173 11.82 -2.03 0.57
CA TYR A 173 11.15 -1.96 -0.74
C TYR A 173 10.46 -0.62 -0.97
N ALA A 174 9.37 -0.38 -0.23
CA ALA A 174 8.44 0.70 -0.53
C ALA A 174 8.97 2.06 -0.06
N LYS A 175 9.55 2.16 1.15
CA LYS A 175 10.22 3.40 1.60
C LYS A 175 11.46 3.67 0.74
N GLY A 176 12.30 2.66 0.50
CA GLY A 176 13.46 2.73 -0.40
C GLY A 176 13.09 3.28 -1.80
N GLY A 177 12.08 2.71 -2.45
CA GLY A 177 11.60 3.20 -3.74
C GLY A 177 10.98 4.60 -3.68
N SER A 178 10.31 4.95 -2.57
CA SER A 178 9.70 6.27 -2.39
C SER A 178 10.74 7.38 -2.19
N ILE A 179 11.85 7.11 -1.47
CA ILE A 179 12.95 8.06 -1.33
C ILE A 179 13.69 8.28 -2.65
N LEU A 180 13.79 7.24 -3.50
CA LEU A 180 14.36 7.34 -4.84
C LEU A 180 13.47 8.19 -5.75
N ARG A 181 12.14 8.02 -5.68
CA ARG A 181 11.18 8.88 -6.38
C ARG A 181 11.29 10.35 -5.96
N MET A 182 11.46 10.62 -4.66
CA MET A 182 11.68 11.98 -4.15
C MET A 182 13.01 12.56 -4.67
N LEU A 183 14.06 11.73 -4.66
CA LEU A 183 15.41 12.08 -5.11
C LEU A 183 15.46 12.42 -6.61
N ASP A 184 14.89 11.56 -7.45
CA ASP A 184 14.72 11.81 -8.89
C ASP A 184 13.99 13.13 -9.13
N ASN A 185 12.90 13.38 -8.37
CA ASN A 185 12.09 14.57 -8.56
C ASN A 185 12.79 15.91 -8.25
N PHE A 186 13.76 15.94 -7.31
CA PHE A 186 14.51 17.17 -7.03
C PHE A 186 15.81 17.30 -7.81
N LEU A 187 16.41 16.18 -8.25
CA LEU A 187 17.57 16.22 -9.15
C LEU A 187 17.17 16.50 -10.60
N GLY A 188 15.97 16.07 -11.00
CA GLY A 188 15.55 16.01 -12.39
C GLY A 188 16.04 14.73 -13.07
N GLU A 189 15.17 14.18 -13.93
CA GLU A 189 15.32 12.86 -14.54
C GLU A 189 16.67 12.68 -15.26
N GLU A 190 17.12 13.69 -16.01
CA GLU A 190 18.37 13.63 -16.77
C GLU A 190 19.61 13.55 -15.85
N VAL A 191 19.62 14.31 -14.76
CA VAL A 191 20.70 14.28 -13.76
C VAL A 191 20.69 12.95 -13.02
N PHE A 192 19.50 12.47 -12.65
CA PHE A 192 19.32 11.19 -11.98
C PHE A 192 19.83 10.03 -12.84
N LYS A 193 19.37 9.91 -14.09
CA LYS A 193 19.85 8.92 -15.07
C LYS A 193 21.37 8.98 -15.26
N LYS A 194 21.92 10.19 -15.39
CA LYS A 194 23.37 10.37 -15.54
C LYS A 194 24.13 9.86 -14.32
N GLY A 195 23.64 10.12 -13.11
CA GLY A 195 24.23 9.61 -11.87
C GLY A 195 24.14 8.10 -11.76
N LEU A 196 23.01 7.50 -12.15
CA LEU A 196 22.88 6.04 -12.22
C LEU A 196 23.84 5.41 -13.23
N ASN A 197 24.04 6.03 -14.40
CA ASN A 197 25.01 5.57 -15.38
C ASN A 197 26.45 5.59 -14.82
N ILE A 198 26.84 6.68 -14.12
CA ILE A 198 28.14 6.79 -13.46
C ILE A 198 28.30 5.67 -12.42
N TYR A 199 27.28 5.49 -11.56
CA TYR A 199 27.26 4.45 -10.53
C TYR A 199 27.41 3.05 -11.13
N LEU A 200 26.51 2.67 -12.04
CA LEU A 200 26.49 1.35 -12.66
C LEU A 200 27.80 1.04 -13.39
N ARG A 201 28.36 1.98 -14.15
CA ARG A 201 29.65 1.76 -14.84
C ARG A 201 30.82 1.62 -13.88
N ARG A 202 30.85 2.38 -12.78
CA ARG A 202 31.95 2.36 -11.81
C ARG A 202 31.97 1.07 -10.97
N PHE A 203 30.79 0.55 -10.64
CA PHE A 203 30.60 -0.61 -9.77
C PHE A 203 30.16 -1.87 -10.51
N SER A 204 30.15 -1.88 -11.85
CA SER A 204 29.83 -3.08 -12.63
C SER A 204 30.68 -4.27 -12.20
N TYR A 205 30.00 -5.37 -11.87
CA TYR A 205 30.56 -6.63 -11.37
C TYR A 205 31.30 -6.48 -10.03
N LYS A 206 30.87 -5.52 -9.21
CA LYS A 206 31.40 -5.24 -7.88
C LYS A 206 30.26 -4.94 -6.91
N ASN A 207 30.65 -4.79 -5.66
CA ASN A 207 29.79 -4.33 -4.60
C ASN A 207 29.84 -2.81 -4.42
N ALA A 208 28.77 -2.24 -3.87
CA ALA A 208 28.68 -0.80 -3.57
C ALA A 208 27.94 -0.53 -2.25
N LYS A 209 28.26 0.60 -1.63
CA LYS A 209 27.56 1.12 -0.44
C LYS A 209 26.65 2.29 -0.81
N SER A 210 25.72 2.62 0.07
CA SER A 210 24.88 3.84 -0.08
C SER A 210 25.71 5.09 -0.38
N SER A 211 26.87 5.25 0.27
CA SER A 211 27.76 6.39 0.07
C SER A 211 28.30 6.51 -1.36
N ASP A 212 28.41 5.40 -2.09
CA ASP A 212 28.95 5.38 -3.45
C ASP A 212 27.92 5.84 -4.48
N LEU A 213 26.67 5.46 -4.28
CA LEU A 213 25.53 5.99 -5.03
C LEU A 213 25.42 7.51 -4.86
N TRP A 214 25.49 7.99 -3.62
CA TRP A 214 25.40 9.43 -3.34
C TRP A 214 26.52 10.23 -3.99
N LYS A 215 27.76 9.70 -4.01
CA LYS A 215 28.88 10.33 -4.73
C LYS A 215 28.60 10.43 -6.23
N ALA A 216 28.12 9.36 -6.86
CA ALA A 216 27.84 9.35 -8.30
C ALA A 216 26.71 10.34 -8.68
N LEU A 217 25.65 10.43 -7.89
CA LEU A 217 24.56 11.39 -8.11
C LEU A 217 25.00 12.84 -7.84
N SER A 218 25.83 13.08 -6.82
CA SER A 218 26.37 14.41 -6.53
C SER A 218 27.33 14.86 -7.64
N GLU A 219 28.09 13.93 -8.23
CA GLU A 219 28.93 14.17 -9.40
C GLU A 219 28.08 14.55 -10.63
N ALA A 220 27.00 13.81 -10.90
CA ALA A 220 26.08 14.15 -12.00
C ALA A 220 25.42 15.52 -11.81
N SER A 221 24.98 15.86 -10.59
CA SER A 221 24.44 17.18 -10.26
C SER A 221 25.43 18.30 -10.57
N LYS A 222 26.70 18.13 -10.14
CA LYS A 222 27.79 19.08 -10.45
C LYS A 222 28.03 19.25 -11.94
N LEU A 223 28.01 18.15 -12.70
CA LEU A 223 28.17 18.19 -14.15
C LEU A 223 27.02 18.92 -14.87
N ALA A 224 25.82 18.90 -14.29
CA ALA A 224 24.65 19.61 -14.81
C ALA A 224 24.61 21.10 -14.45
N GLY A 225 25.57 21.60 -13.67
CA GLY A 225 25.61 22.99 -13.19
C GLY A 225 24.84 23.23 -11.90
N ASP A 226 24.22 22.19 -11.34
CA ASP A 226 23.67 22.19 -9.99
C ASP A 226 24.77 21.88 -8.97
N ASN A 227 24.48 22.05 -7.68
CA ASN A 227 25.46 21.76 -6.63
C ASN A 227 24.80 21.10 -5.41
N TYR A 228 23.86 20.18 -5.68
CA TYR A 228 23.20 19.42 -4.63
C TYR A 228 24.19 18.48 -3.96
N ASN A 229 24.35 18.60 -2.63
CA ASN A 229 25.02 17.58 -1.84
C ASN A 229 24.02 16.45 -1.53
N VAL A 230 23.95 15.46 -2.42
CA VAL A 230 23.02 14.33 -2.28
C VAL A 230 23.32 13.52 -1.02
N THR A 231 24.58 13.42 -0.61
CA THR A 231 24.97 12.73 0.62
C THR A 231 24.33 13.38 1.85
N ASP A 232 24.45 14.70 2.01
CA ASP A 232 23.88 15.40 3.17
C ASP A 232 22.36 15.23 3.24
N VAL A 233 21.68 15.31 2.08
CA VAL A 233 20.23 15.15 2.01
C VAL A 233 19.83 13.72 2.36
N MET A 234 20.33 12.74 1.61
CA MET A 234 19.84 11.36 1.66
C MET A 234 20.28 10.61 2.90
N ASN A 235 21.41 10.97 3.52
CA ASN A 235 21.80 10.39 4.81
C ASN A 235 20.77 10.66 5.91
N SER A 236 20.12 11.84 5.88
CA SER A 236 19.03 12.13 6.81
C SER A 236 17.78 11.28 6.56
N TRP A 237 17.63 10.65 5.39
CA TRP A 237 16.48 9.79 5.06
C TRP A 237 16.74 8.30 5.31
N ILE A 238 17.98 7.84 5.19
CA ILE A 238 18.30 6.40 5.28
C ILE A 238 18.77 5.96 6.68
N PHE A 239 19.44 6.83 7.44
CA PHE A 239 20.05 6.47 8.74
C PHE A 239 19.15 6.71 9.96
N GLN A 240 17.89 7.08 9.74
CA GLN A 240 16.89 7.16 10.82
C GLN A 240 15.55 6.59 10.34
N MET A 241 14.79 6.06 11.29
CA MET A 241 13.45 5.55 11.04
C MET A 241 12.41 6.66 11.00
N ASN A 242 11.19 6.31 10.61
CA ASN A 242 10.06 7.20 10.45
C ASN A 242 10.30 8.30 9.39
N PHE A 243 9.40 9.27 9.38
CA PHE A 243 9.37 10.39 8.44
C PHE A 243 8.72 11.62 9.10
N PRO A 244 8.86 12.82 8.50
CA PRO A 244 8.29 14.02 9.06
C PRO A 244 6.82 14.26 8.66
N GLU A 245 6.07 14.84 9.59
CA GLU A 245 4.89 15.67 9.33
C GLU A 245 5.36 17.12 9.17
N LEU A 246 4.89 17.80 8.13
CA LEU A 246 5.09 19.22 7.89
C LEU A 246 3.85 20.01 8.28
N ARG A 247 3.96 20.86 9.29
CA ARG A 247 2.89 21.70 9.81
C ARG A 247 2.95 23.07 9.16
N ILE A 248 1.94 23.38 8.36
CA ILE A 248 1.80 24.64 7.65
C ILE A 248 0.85 25.55 8.42
N LYS A 249 1.33 26.74 8.78
CA LYS A 249 0.58 27.78 9.47
C LYS A 249 0.71 29.11 8.72
N SER A 250 -0.42 29.77 8.45
CA SER A 250 -0.42 31.11 7.88
C SER A 250 0.02 32.15 8.92
N LEU A 251 0.79 33.15 8.49
CA LEU A 251 1.21 34.32 9.27
C LEU A 251 0.50 35.61 8.77
N ASN A 252 0.66 36.72 9.50
CA ASN A 252 -0.13 37.96 9.34
C ASN A 252 0.23 38.85 8.11
N ASN A 253 0.88 38.30 7.09
CA ASN A 253 1.48 39.06 5.98
C ASN A 253 1.58 38.27 4.66
N GLY A 254 0.91 37.12 4.54
CA GLY A 254 1.02 36.26 3.35
C GLY A 254 2.23 35.32 3.38
N GLU A 255 2.93 35.27 4.52
CA GLU A 255 3.93 34.26 4.79
C GLU A 255 3.29 33.01 5.41
N PHE A 256 3.90 31.86 5.11
CA PHE A 256 3.57 30.58 5.72
C PHE A 256 4.77 30.05 6.48
N LYS A 257 4.58 29.73 7.75
CA LYS A 257 5.56 28.97 8.52
C LYS A 257 5.33 27.48 8.29
N VAL A 258 6.39 26.76 7.93
CA VAL A 258 6.38 25.31 7.76
C VAL A 258 7.35 24.70 8.75
N ASP A 259 6.82 24.02 9.79
CA ASP A 259 7.61 23.31 10.80
C ASP A 259 7.63 21.81 10.50
N GLN A 260 8.78 21.14 10.66
CA GLN A 260 8.86 19.68 10.62
C GLN A 260 8.82 19.07 12.03
N VAL A 261 8.10 17.96 12.16
CA VAL A 261 8.06 17.12 13.36
C VAL A 261 8.05 15.64 12.96
N ARG A 262 8.65 14.76 13.77
CA ARG A 262 8.56 13.30 13.57
C ARG A 262 7.09 12.86 13.62
N PHE A 263 6.61 12.20 12.58
CA PHE A 263 5.28 11.61 12.56
C PHE A 263 5.31 10.23 13.20
N LEU A 264 4.40 10.01 14.15
CA LEU A 264 4.13 8.72 14.78
C LEU A 264 2.62 8.56 14.88
N ARG A 265 2.14 7.34 14.65
CA ARG A 265 0.72 6.98 14.72
C ARG A 265 0.21 6.88 16.15
N ASP A 266 1.01 6.32 17.06
CA ASP A 266 0.68 6.33 18.49
C ASP A 266 0.71 7.78 19.00
N GLN A 267 -0.36 8.20 19.68
CA GLN A 267 -0.46 9.52 20.33
C GLN A 267 0.41 9.58 21.58
N ASN A 268 0.61 8.44 22.24
CA ASN A 268 1.38 8.28 23.47
C ASN A 268 2.43 7.19 23.28
N PRO A 269 3.40 7.39 22.36
CA PRO A 269 4.40 6.38 22.05
C PRO A 269 5.26 6.08 23.26
N ASP A 270 5.50 4.79 23.50
CA ASP A 270 6.39 4.33 24.55
C ASP A 270 7.85 4.36 24.05
N TYR A 271 8.52 5.49 24.26
CA TYR A 271 9.91 5.69 23.87
C TYR A 271 10.90 4.73 24.56
N SER A 272 10.50 4.05 25.64
CA SER A 272 11.36 3.02 26.25
C SER A 272 11.51 1.78 25.36
N LYS A 273 10.59 1.58 24.40
CA LYS A 273 10.63 0.50 23.41
C LYS A 273 11.38 0.88 22.12
N GLU A 274 11.90 2.10 22.03
CA GLU A 274 12.64 2.56 20.86
C GLU A 274 13.99 1.85 20.75
N LYS A 275 14.16 1.05 19.68
CA LYS A 275 15.40 0.28 19.47
C LYS A 275 16.53 1.09 18.83
N PHE A 276 16.18 2.10 18.02
CA PHE A 276 17.15 2.83 17.20
C PHE A 276 17.25 4.29 17.65
N ASN A 277 18.48 4.78 17.78
CA ASN A 277 18.77 6.18 18.08
C ASN A 277 19.10 6.94 16.79
N SER A 278 18.47 8.09 16.59
CA SER A 278 18.77 8.95 15.44
C SER A 278 19.93 9.91 15.73
N SER A 279 21.00 9.83 14.94
CA SER A 279 22.09 10.81 14.90
C SER A 279 21.65 12.18 14.36
N TYR A 280 20.49 12.25 13.70
CA TYR A 280 19.91 13.47 13.13
C TYR A 280 18.82 14.07 14.04
N GLY A 281 18.53 13.43 15.18
CA GLY A 281 17.48 13.86 16.12
C GLY A 281 16.09 13.92 15.50
N TYR A 282 15.80 12.99 14.57
CA TYR A 282 14.56 12.93 13.80
C TYR A 282 14.23 14.24 13.08
N ARG A 283 15.22 14.74 12.34
CA ARG A 283 15.10 15.88 11.43
C ARG A 283 15.67 15.52 10.07
N TRP A 284 15.02 16.02 9.03
CA TRP A 284 15.35 15.71 7.65
C TRP A 284 15.72 16.96 6.88
N HIS A 285 16.54 16.76 5.85
CA HIS A 285 16.75 17.74 4.79
C HIS A 285 15.66 17.52 3.73
N ILE A 286 14.70 18.44 3.64
CA ILE A 286 13.46 18.22 2.91
C ILE A 286 13.42 19.10 1.65
N PRO A 287 13.28 18.51 0.45
CA PRO A 287 12.95 19.25 -0.77
C PRO A 287 11.45 19.58 -0.76
N PHE A 288 11.05 20.63 -0.05
CA PHE A 288 9.64 20.98 0.13
C PHE A 288 9.08 21.65 -1.13
N LYS A 289 8.23 20.93 -1.88
CA LYS A 289 7.46 21.50 -3.00
C LYS A 289 6.08 21.94 -2.58
N TYR A 290 5.62 23.10 -3.05
CA TYR A 290 4.29 23.62 -2.75
C TYR A 290 3.63 24.31 -3.95
N THR A 291 2.30 24.38 -3.90
CA THR A 291 1.46 25.13 -4.84
C THR A 291 0.70 26.21 -4.05
N THR A 292 0.64 27.41 -4.59
CA THR A 292 -0.11 28.54 -4.01
C THR A 292 -1.41 28.72 -4.77
N LEU A 293 -2.52 28.76 -4.05
CA LEU A 293 -3.86 28.95 -4.56
C LEU A 293 -4.44 30.27 -4.04
N LYS A 294 -5.36 30.87 -4.80
CA LYS A 294 -6.23 31.96 -4.33
C LYS A 294 -7.67 31.46 -4.35
N LEU A 295 -8.35 31.53 -3.21
CA LEU A 295 -9.78 31.26 -3.08
C LEU A 295 -10.49 32.60 -2.85
N ASP A 296 -11.45 32.95 -3.69
CA ASP A 296 -12.27 34.16 -3.49
C ASP A 296 -13.12 34.07 -2.20
N ASP A 297 -13.44 35.21 -1.57
CA ASP A 297 -14.04 35.29 -0.22
C ASP A 297 -15.43 34.61 -0.12
N GLY A 298 -16.07 34.30 -1.25
CA GLY A 298 -17.31 33.51 -1.33
C GLY A 298 -17.14 32.05 -1.75
N ALA A 299 -15.91 31.54 -1.89
CA ALA A 299 -15.59 30.28 -2.57
C ALA A 299 -16.23 30.20 -3.97
N LYS A 300 -16.18 31.31 -4.73
CA LYS A 300 -16.78 31.44 -6.07
C LYS A 300 -15.78 31.28 -7.21
N SER A 301 -14.49 31.21 -6.91
CA SER A 301 -13.43 30.88 -7.85
C SER A 301 -12.20 30.38 -7.10
N VAL A 302 -11.39 29.54 -7.77
CA VAL A 302 -10.09 29.09 -7.30
C VAL A 302 -9.08 29.25 -8.43
N GLU A 303 -7.95 29.90 -8.15
CA GLU A 303 -6.88 30.15 -9.12
C GLU A 303 -5.54 29.61 -8.59
N VAL A 304 -4.73 29.02 -9.48
CA VAL A 304 -3.35 28.61 -9.18
C VAL A 304 -2.42 29.80 -9.42
N ILE A 305 -1.82 30.32 -8.37
CA ILE A 305 -0.93 31.50 -8.43
C ILE A 305 0.52 31.08 -8.71
N ARG A 306 1.00 30.04 -8.03
CA ARG A 306 2.32 29.43 -8.25
C ARG A 306 2.16 27.92 -8.20
N ASN A 307 2.74 27.22 -9.17
CA ASN A 307 2.67 25.77 -9.23
C ASN A 307 4.03 25.15 -8.91
N SER A 308 4.04 24.12 -8.05
CA SER A 308 5.20 23.24 -7.82
C SER A 308 6.53 23.96 -7.53
N THR A 309 6.48 24.97 -6.66
CA THR A 309 7.66 25.75 -6.25
C THR A 309 8.47 24.98 -5.19
N LEU A 310 9.79 24.87 -5.38
CA LEU A 310 10.70 24.20 -4.45
C LEU A 310 11.27 25.19 -3.43
N ALA A 311 11.20 24.83 -2.14
CA ALA A 311 11.91 25.48 -1.05
C ALA A 311 12.67 24.44 -0.23
N TRP A 312 13.94 24.69 0.05
CA TRP A 312 14.79 23.76 0.80
C TRP A 312 14.65 23.98 2.31
N MET A 313 14.32 22.91 3.03
CA MET A 313 14.30 22.89 4.49
C MET A 313 15.49 22.08 5.01
N LYS A 314 16.53 22.76 5.53
CA LYS A 314 17.70 22.13 6.17
C LYS A 314 17.61 22.08 7.71
N TYR A 315 16.72 22.88 8.29
CA TYR A 315 16.55 23.04 9.74
C TYR A 315 15.11 22.71 10.16
N ARG A 316 14.74 23.02 11.40
CA ARG A 316 13.42 22.71 11.98
C ARG A 316 12.24 23.36 11.24
N ASN A 317 12.45 24.50 10.59
CA ASN A 317 11.38 25.20 9.87
C ASN A 317 11.92 26.03 8.71
N ILE A 318 11.00 26.46 7.86
CA ILE A 318 11.18 27.51 6.87
C ILE A 318 10.00 28.48 6.95
N VAL A 319 10.21 29.71 6.50
CA VAL A 319 9.15 30.69 6.23
C VAL A 319 9.13 30.93 4.73
N VAL A 320 7.95 30.81 4.14
CA VAL A 320 7.74 30.97 2.70
C VAL A 320 6.81 32.15 2.49
N ASP A 321 7.32 33.18 1.82
CA ASP A 321 6.52 34.33 1.39
C ASP A 321 5.78 34.01 0.09
N THR A 322 4.44 33.98 0.16
CA THR A 322 3.58 33.77 -1.00
C THR A 322 3.06 35.07 -1.61
N GLY A 323 3.31 36.22 -0.97
CA GLY A 323 2.99 37.56 -1.47
C GLY A 323 1.57 38.07 -1.15
N SER A 324 0.68 37.26 -0.57
CA SER A 324 -0.65 37.72 -0.13
C SER A 324 -1.23 36.89 1.02
N ILE A 325 -1.93 37.56 1.94
CA ILE A 325 -2.70 36.94 3.03
C ILE A 325 -3.91 36.13 2.55
N ASP A 326 -4.39 36.38 1.34
CA ASP A 326 -5.56 35.71 0.77
C ASP A 326 -5.22 34.32 0.21
N TYR A 327 -3.93 34.02 0.09
CA TYR A 327 -3.49 32.78 -0.51
C TYR A 327 -3.63 31.59 0.44
N LEU A 328 -3.68 30.41 -0.17
CA LEU A 328 -3.63 29.11 0.46
C LEU A 328 -2.42 28.36 -0.08
N MET A 329 -1.68 27.71 0.79
CA MET A 329 -0.58 26.83 0.40
C MET A 329 -1.06 25.38 0.40
N LYS A 330 -0.78 24.66 -0.68
CA LYS A 330 -0.84 23.20 -0.76
C LYS A 330 0.58 22.67 -0.72
N GLY A 331 0.95 21.96 0.34
CA GLY A 331 2.28 21.34 0.48
C GLY A 331 2.42 20.02 -0.27
N ASN A 332 3.66 19.57 -0.46
CA ASN A 332 4.02 18.35 -1.21
C ASN A 332 3.44 18.31 -2.63
N ALA A 333 3.59 19.36 -3.43
CA ALA A 333 3.08 19.41 -4.80
C ALA A 333 3.54 18.20 -5.64
N GLY A 334 2.60 17.49 -6.28
CA GLY A 334 2.81 16.22 -6.97
C GLY A 334 3.01 14.99 -6.07
N GLN A 335 2.95 15.15 -4.74
CA GLN A 335 3.18 14.11 -3.73
C GLN A 335 4.50 13.35 -3.91
N TYR A 336 5.58 14.03 -4.32
CA TYR A 336 6.90 13.41 -4.52
C TYR A 336 7.67 13.19 -3.23
N GLY A 337 7.42 14.02 -2.22
CA GLY A 337 8.10 13.94 -0.94
C GLY A 337 7.58 12.79 -0.06
N PHE A 338 8.49 12.11 0.64
CA PHE A 338 8.15 11.10 1.64
C PHE A 338 7.86 11.75 3.01
N TYR A 339 6.83 12.59 3.05
CA TYR A 339 6.38 13.28 4.26
C TYR A 339 4.90 13.62 4.16
N ARG A 340 4.24 13.77 5.32
CA ARG A 340 2.83 14.17 5.39
C ARG A 340 2.70 15.68 5.61
N VAL A 341 1.62 16.27 5.16
CA VAL A 341 1.35 17.71 5.32
C VAL A 341 0.10 17.93 6.16
N ASN A 342 0.26 18.72 7.23
CA ASN A 342 -0.83 19.13 8.11
C ASN A 342 -1.00 20.65 8.05
N TYR A 343 -2.25 21.10 8.06
CA TYR A 343 -2.61 22.51 8.06
C TYR A 343 -3.26 22.87 9.41
N ASP A 344 -3.21 24.14 9.78
CA ASP A 344 -4.06 24.64 10.87
C ASP A 344 -5.56 24.57 10.49
N ASP A 345 -6.45 24.75 11.48
CA ASP A 345 -7.91 24.67 11.28
C ASP A 345 -8.40 25.56 10.13
N ALA A 346 -7.82 26.76 10.00
CA ALA A 346 -8.15 27.71 8.93
C ALA A 346 -7.70 27.19 7.56
N GLY A 347 -6.49 26.64 7.48
CA GLY A 347 -5.95 26.02 6.27
C GLY A 347 -6.78 24.82 5.82
N TRP A 348 -7.14 23.90 6.73
CA TRP A 348 -8.03 22.77 6.42
C TRP A 348 -9.41 23.23 5.96
N THR A 349 -9.99 24.23 6.63
CA THR A 349 -11.28 24.82 6.23
C THR A 349 -11.23 25.38 4.80
N LYS A 350 -10.17 26.12 4.45
CA LYS A 350 -9.96 26.63 3.09
C LYS A 350 -9.75 25.50 2.08
N MET A 351 -8.98 24.47 2.43
CA MET A 351 -8.74 23.31 1.56
C MET A 351 -10.03 22.52 1.26
N ILE A 352 -10.87 22.28 2.27
CA ILE A 352 -12.18 21.64 2.10
C ILE A 352 -13.07 22.45 1.14
N LYS A 353 -13.05 23.78 1.23
CA LYS A 353 -13.78 24.65 0.29
C LYS A 353 -13.26 24.50 -1.14
N VAL A 354 -11.93 24.44 -1.34
CA VAL A 354 -11.33 24.20 -2.67
C VAL A 354 -11.81 22.86 -3.24
N LEU A 355 -11.76 21.79 -2.45
CA LEU A 355 -12.18 20.46 -2.88
C LEU A 355 -13.67 20.41 -3.27
N LYS A 356 -14.55 21.03 -2.46
CA LYS A 356 -15.99 21.07 -2.73
C LYS A 356 -16.36 21.96 -3.92
N TYR A 357 -15.64 23.07 -4.12
CA TYR A 357 -15.94 24.01 -5.20
C TYR A 357 -15.36 23.57 -6.55
N ASN A 358 -14.05 23.32 -6.61
CA ASN A 358 -13.36 22.90 -7.82
C ASN A 358 -12.09 22.10 -7.48
N HIS A 359 -12.26 20.82 -7.13
CA HIS A 359 -11.14 19.95 -6.78
C HIS A 359 -10.14 19.78 -7.94
N LYS A 360 -10.56 19.86 -9.21
CA LYS A 360 -9.70 19.63 -10.38
C LYS A 360 -8.61 20.68 -10.60
N VAL A 361 -8.62 21.79 -9.85
CA VAL A 361 -7.46 22.72 -9.79
C VAL A 361 -6.21 22.08 -9.16
N LEU A 362 -6.41 21.03 -8.37
CA LEU A 362 -5.35 20.21 -7.79
C LEU A 362 -5.11 18.99 -8.67
N ASP A 363 -3.83 18.65 -8.89
CA ASP A 363 -3.44 17.41 -9.57
C ASP A 363 -4.07 16.18 -8.89
N VAL A 364 -4.32 15.12 -9.65
CA VAL A 364 -4.92 13.88 -9.12
C VAL A 364 -4.12 13.31 -7.95
N LYS A 365 -2.79 13.39 -7.99
CA LYS A 365 -1.91 12.97 -6.89
C LYS A 365 -2.08 13.85 -5.67
N ASP A 366 -2.23 15.15 -5.88
CA ASP A 366 -2.39 16.13 -4.81
C ASP A 366 -3.64 15.87 -3.99
N ARG A 367 -4.76 15.56 -4.66
CA ARG A 367 -6.02 15.18 -4.01
C ARG A 367 -5.91 13.86 -3.25
N ALA A 368 -5.33 12.84 -3.89
CA ALA A 368 -5.10 11.55 -3.24
C ALA A 368 -4.22 11.67 -1.99
N GLY A 369 -3.13 12.44 -2.06
CA GLY A 369 -2.25 12.67 -0.92
C GLY A 369 -2.89 13.51 0.19
N LEU A 370 -3.69 14.53 -0.15
CA LEU A 370 -4.46 15.28 0.86
C LEU A 370 -5.43 14.38 1.62
N ILE A 371 -6.12 13.47 0.92
CA ILE A 371 -7.01 12.49 1.56
C ILE A 371 -6.22 11.51 2.43
N SER A 372 -5.11 10.95 1.91
CA SER A 372 -4.26 10.05 2.69
C SER A 372 -3.74 10.72 3.97
N ASP A 373 -3.26 11.97 3.85
CA ASP A 373 -2.72 12.73 4.98
C ASP A 373 -3.78 13.03 6.02
N VAL A 374 -4.96 13.52 5.63
CA VAL A 374 -5.98 13.92 6.62
C VAL A 374 -6.45 12.73 7.46
N PHE A 375 -6.62 11.54 6.86
CA PHE A 375 -7.00 10.33 7.60
C PHE A 375 -5.87 9.83 8.51
N ALA A 376 -4.63 9.81 8.02
CA ALA A 376 -3.48 9.43 8.85
C ALA A 376 -3.27 10.38 10.03
N LEU A 377 -3.39 11.70 9.79
CA LEU A 377 -3.32 12.73 10.82
C LEU A 377 -4.46 12.61 11.84
N ALA A 378 -5.69 12.31 11.38
CA ALA A 378 -6.84 12.10 12.26
C ALA A 378 -6.64 10.86 13.15
N ASN A 379 -6.21 9.74 12.56
CA ASN A 379 -5.94 8.50 13.29
C ASN A 379 -4.80 8.65 14.30
N ALA A 380 -3.78 9.44 13.96
CA ALA A 380 -2.67 9.78 14.85
C ALA A 380 -2.97 10.91 15.85
N GLY A 381 -4.22 11.41 15.89
CA GLY A 381 -4.64 12.50 16.77
C GLY A 381 -3.89 13.83 16.59
N ARG A 382 -3.40 14.07 15.36
CA ARG A 382 -2.71 15.31 14.95
C ARG A 382 -3.65 16.41 14.49
N LEU A 383 -4.92 16.07 14.25
CA LEU A 383 -5.98 17.04 13.97
C LEU A 383 -6.67 17.46 15.28
N LYS A 384 -7.17 18.70 15.31
CA LYS A 384 -7.98 19.20 16.42
C LYS A 384 -9.28 18.40 16.56
N GLU A 385 -9.93 18.08 15.45
CA GLU A 385 -11.15 17.29 15.39
C GLU A 385 -11.06 16.22 14.31
N TYR A 386 -11.58 15.02 14.58
CA TYR A 386 -11.63 13.93 13.61
C TYR A 386 -12.57 14.24 12.44
N THR A 387 -13.58 15.07 12.68
CA THR A 387 -14.59 15.53 11.72
C THR A 387 -13.97 16.20 10.49
N ILE A 388 -12.78 16.82 10.61
CA ILE A 388 -12.04 17.39 9.48
C ILE A 388 -11.77 16.33 8.40
N ALA A 389 -11.38 15.12 8.79
CA ALA A 389 -11.16 14.03 7.83
C ALA A 389 -12.47 13.59 7.16
N LEU A 390 -13.57 13.57 7.92
CA LEU A 390 -14.89 13.24 7.39
C LEU A 390 -15.43 14.33 6.45
N ASP A 391 -15.15 15.60 6.72
CA ASP A 391 -15.52 16.73 5.86
C ASP A 391 -14.70 16.77 4.55
N VAL A 392 -13.44 16.29 4.58
CA VAL A 392 -12.67 16.00 3.37
C VAL A 392 -13.26 14.81 2.63
N PHE A 393 -13.65 13.73 3.30
CA PHE A 393 -14.32 12.62 2.60
C PHE A 393 -15.65 13.04 1.97
N ASP A 394 -16.35 14.02 2.53
CA ASP A 394 -17.67 14.47 2.08
C ASP A 394 -17.72 15.03 0.64
N TYR A 395 -16.59 15.41 0.01
CA TYR A 395 -16.60 15.83 -1.42
C TYR A 395 -16.43 14.68 -2.41
N ILE A 396 -16.03 13.48 -1.95
CA ILE A 396 -15.44 12.44 -2.82
C ILE A 396 -16.38 11.97 -3.94
N ASP A 397 -17.68 12.03 -3.72
CA ASP A 397 -18.74 11.73 -4.69
C ASP A 397 -18.76 12.68 -5.91
N ALA A 398 -18.05 13.81 -5.84
CA ALA A 398 -17.83 14.70 -6.98
C ALA A 398 -16.57 14.35 -7.81
N ASP A 399 -15.65 13.53 -7.30
CA ASP A 399 -14.44 13.12 -8.03
C ASP A 399 -14.68 11.84 -8.84
N THR A 400 -13.97 11.72 -9.95
CA THR A 400 -14.08 10.62 -10.92
C THR A 400 -12.72 10.02 -11.27
N ASP A 401 -11.66 10.37 -10.54
CA ASP A 401 -10.34 9.76 -10.69
C ASP A 401 -10.13 8.61 -9.71
N TYR A 402 -9.43 7.56 -10.14
CA TYR A 402 -9.15 6.39 -9.32
C TYR A 402 -8.33 6.70 -8.04
N LEU A 403 -7.26 7.49 -8.13
CA LEU A 403 -6.34 7.65 -6.99
C LEU A 403 -6.98 8.35 -5.78
N PRO A 404 -7.76 9.45 -5.92
CA PRO A 404 -8.50 10.04 -4.81
C PRO A 404 -9.49 9.05 -4.19
N TRP A 405 -10.23 8.29 -4.99
CA TRP A 405 -11.14 7.26 -4.50
C TRP A 405 -10.42 6.14 -3.75
N LYS A 406 -9.27 5.71 -4.26
CA LYS A 406 -8.45 4.70 -3.60
C LYS A 406 -7.96 5.19 -2.23
N ALA A 407 -7.42 6.41 -2.16
CA ALA A 407 -7.00 7.02 -0.89
C ALA A 407 -8.17 7.22 0.09
N ALA A 408 -9.35 7.61 -0.41
CA ALA A 408 -10.56 7.78 0.38
C ALA A 408 -11.06 6.45 0.94
N SER A 409 -11.06 5.40 0.12
CA SER A 409 -11.42 4.04 0.52
C SER A 409 -10.49 3.52 1.62
N ASP A 410 -9.18 3.66 1.44
CA ASP A 410 -8.19 3.21 2.42
C ASP A 410 -8.33 3.94 3.76
N GLY A 411 -8.56 5.26 3.72
CA GLY A 411 -8.78 6.07 4.91
C GLY A 411 -10.10 5.77 5.63
N ILE A 412 -11.22 5.76 4.90
CA ILE A 412 -12.56 5.62 5.49
C ILE A 412 -12.83 4.22 6.04
N ASN A 413 -12.27 3.17 5.40
CA ASN A 413 -12.52 1.78 5.80
C ASN A 413 -11.89 1.40 7.15
N PHE A 414 -10.93 2.20 7.65
CA PHE A 414 -10.40 2.04 9.01
C PHE A 414 -11.51 2.12 10.07
N ILE A 415 -12.48 3.02 9.90
CA ILE A 415 -13.56 3.25 10.88
C ILE A 415 -14.48 2.01 11.02
N PRO A 416 -15.15 1.52 9.96
CA PRO A 416 -15.98 0.32 10.07
C PRO A 416 -15.18 -0.97 10.31
N GLY A 417 -13.90 -1.03 9.95
CA GLY A 417 -13.04 -2.19 10.24
C GLY A 417 -12.69 -2.32 11.72
N THR A 418 -12.56 -1.18 12.41
CA THR A 418 -12.26 -1.06 13.84
C THR A 418 -13.50 -1.19 14.71
N LEU A 419 -14.63 -0.61 14.30
CA LEU A 419 -15.88 -0.70 15.05
C LEU A 419 -16.58 -2.04 14.83
N THR A 420 -16.99 -2.71 15.90
CA THR A 420 -17.81 -3.93 15.79
C THR A 420 -19.20 -3.60 15.22
N SER A 421 -19.81 -4.55 14.49
CA SER A 421 -21.15 -4.37 13.88
C SER A 421 -22.29 -4.10 14.87
N THR A 422 -22.05 -4.35 16.16
CA THR A 422 -22.96 -4.04 17.26
C THR A 422 -22.96 -2.55 17.65
N ARG A 423 -21.96 -1.76 17.23
CA ARG A 423 -21.84 -0.34 17.58
C ARG A 423 -22.71 0.54 16.66
N PRO A 424 -23.50 1.49 17.18
CA PRO A 424 -24.34 2.38 16.36
C PRO A 424 -23.56 3.17 15.30
N ALA A 425 -22.38 3.68 15.67
CA ALA A 425 -21.49 4.42 14.78
C ALA A 425 -21.11 3.60 13.53
N GLN A 426 -20.90 2.29 13.69
CA GLN A 426 -20.57 1.36 12.60
C GLN A 426 -21.68 1.32 11.54
N LYS A 427 -22.95 1.24 11.98
CA LYS A 427 -24.09 1.20 11.06
C LYS A 427 -24.28 2.54 10.33
N LYS A 428 -24.10 3.66 11.04
CA LYS A 428 -24.22 5.00 10.46
C LYS A 428 -23.12 5.27 9.43
N ILE A 429 -21.86 4.92 9.72
CA ILE A 429 -20.75 5.13 8.77
C ILE A 429 -20.94 4.28 7.51
N THR A 430 -21.39 3.03 7.67
CA THR A 430 -21.69 2.14 6.54
C THR A 430 -22.77 2.75 5.63
N LYS A 431 -23.85 3.26 6.22
CA LYS A 431 -24.94 3.94 5.48
C LYS A 431 -24.46 5.25 4.83
N TYR A 432 -23.56 5.98 5.47
CA TYR A 432 -22.98 7.21 4.92
C TYR A 432 -22.10 6.92 3.70
N ILE A 433 -21.18 5.95 3.81
CA ILE A 433 -20.35 5.49 2.67
C ILE A 433 -21.24 5.02 1.52
N LEU A 434 -22.27 4.23 1.83
CA LEU A 434 -23.23 3.77 0.83
C LEU A 434 -23.87 4.94 0.07
N GLY A 435 -24.29 5.99 0.77
CA GLY A 435 -24.84 7.20 0.15
C GLY A 435 -23.87 7.90 -0.82
N LYS A 436 -22.56 7.85 -0.54
CA LYS A 436 -21.51 8.42 -1.41
C LYS A 436 -21.23 7.60 -2.67
N VAL A 437 -21.39 6.29 -2.62
CA VAL A 437 -21.04 5.40 -3.74
C VAL A 437 -22.24 4.95 -4.58
N SER A 438 -23.48 5.08 -4.08
CA SER A 438 -24.66 4.51 -4.75
C SER A 438 -24.87 5.04 -6.17
N ALA A 439 -24.81 6.35 -6.40
CA ALA A 439 -24.99 6.91 -7.74
C ALA A 439 -23.89 6.47 -8.73
N LEU A 440 -22.65 6.33 -8.26
CA LEU A 440 -21.55 5.82 -9.07
C LEU A 440 -21.68 4.33 -9.34
N TYR A 441 -22.20 3.55 -8.38
CA TYR A 441 -22.50 2.14 -8.59
C TYR A 441 -23.56 1.97 -9.68
N GLU A 442 -24.64 2.76 -9.67
CA GLU A 442 -25.66 2.70 -10.72
C GLU A 442 -25.11 3.10 -12.10
N LYS A 443 -24.07 3.94 -12.15
CA LYS A 443 -23.37 4.28 -13.40
C LYS A 443 -22.48 3.14 -13.90
N TYR A 444 -21.67 2.54 -13.02
CA TYR A 444 -20.62 1.61 -13.44
C TYR A 444 -21.03 0.14 -13.37
N GLY A 445 -21.72 -0.29 -12.32
CA GLY A 445 -22.15 -1.68 -12.13
C GLY A 445 -21.03 -2.71 -12.36
N PHE A 446 -21.41 -3.90 -12.84
CA PHE A 446 -20.51 -5.02 -13.16
C PHE A 446 -20.17 -5.09 -14.66
N GLU A 447 -20.42 -4.03 -15.42
CA GLU A 447 -20.18 -3.99 -16.86
C GLU A 447 -18.68 -3.92 -17.17
N ASP A 448 -18.24 -4.42 -18.33
CA ASP A 448 -16.82 -4.30 -18.70
C ASP A 448 -16.49 -2.85 -19.12
N ASN A 449 -15.32 -2.36 -18.67
CA ASN A 449 -14.75 -1.10 -19.11
C ASN A 449 -13.37 -1.34 -19.74
N ASP A 450 -13.12 -0.74 -20.90
CA ASP A 450 -11.87 -0.87 -21.65
C ASP A 450 -10.78 0.10 -21.17
N ASP A 451 -11.15 1.24 -20.56
CA ASP A 451 -10.19 2.17 -19.97
C ASP A 451 -9.66 1.61 -18.64
N PHE A 452 -8.34 1.50 -18.51
CA PHE A 452 -7.70 0.89 -17.35
C PHE A 452 -8.02 1.62 -16.04
N LEU A 453 -8.00 2.95 -16.05
CA LEU A 453 -8.18 3.76 -14.85
C LEU A 453 -9.64 3.82 -14.44
N GLU A 454 -10.55 3.95 -15.40
CA GLU A 454 -11.99 3.87 -15.14
C GLU A 454 -12.39 2.48 -14.65
N ARG A 455 -11.81 1.40 -15.20
CA ARG A 455 -12.03 0.03 -14.73
C ARG A 455 -11.57 -0.14 -13.28
N TYR A 456 -10.42 0.43 -12.92
CA TYR A 456 -9.94 0.41 -11.53
C TYR A 456 -10.85 1.21 -10.59
N LEU A 457 -11.33 2.37 -11.03
CA LEU A 457 -12.33 3.13 -10.27
C LEU A 457 -13.62 2.34 -10.10
N GLN A 458 -14.15 1.75 -11.16
CA GLN A 458 -15.34 0.92 -11.12
C GLN A 458 -15.19 -0.20 -10.09
N VAL A 459 -14.08 -0.94 -10.12
CA VAL A 459 -13.83 -2.01 -9.14
C VAL A 459 -13.82 -1.45 -7.71
N GLU A 460 -13.20 -0.29 -7.48
CA GLU A 460 -13.20 0.36 -6.17
C GLU A 460 -14.62 0.74 -5.71
N ILE A 461 -15.43 1.34 -6.59
CA ILE A 461 -16.82 1.73 -6.30
C ILE A 461 -17.70 0.51 -6.02
N VAL A 462 -17.61 -0.53 -6.85
CA VAL A 462 -18.39 -1.77 -6.67
C VAL A 462 -18.00 -2.47 -5.37
N ASN A 463 -16.70 -2.53 -5.03
CA ASN A 463 -16.23 -3.04 -3.75
C ASN A 463 -16.84 -2.27 -2.58
N LEU A 464 -16.75 -0.94 -2.59
CA LEU A 464 -17.34 -0.10 -1.54
C LEU A 464 -18.85 -0.28 -1.44
N ALA A 465 -19.56 -0.36 -2.56
CA ALA A 465 -21.01 -0.57 -2.58
C ALA A 465 -21.40 -1.92 -1.95
N CYS A 466 -20.78 -3.02 -2.38
CA CYS A 466 -21.05 -4.35 -1.85
C CYS A 466 -20.66 -4.47 -0.37
N ASN A 467 -19.48 -3.98 0.02
CA ASN A 467 -18.99 -3.99 1.41
C ASN A 467 -19.92 -3.23 2.36
N ASN A 468 -20.58 -2.18 1.86
CA ASN A 468 -21.50 -1.37 2.65
C ASN A 468 -22.98 -1.72 2.44
N GLY A 469 -23.28 -2.88 1.84
CA GLY A 469 -24.64 -3.44 1.83
C GLY A 469 -25.54 -2.94 0.70
N HIS A 470 -24.99 -2.45 -0.42
CA HIS A 470 -25.80 -2.02 -1.56
C HIS A 470 -26.63 -3.19 -2.12
N ILE A 471 -27.96 -3.08 -2.07
CA ILE A 471 -28.89 -4.17 -2.40
C ILE A 471 -28.68 -4.65 -3.85
N GLY A 472 -28.52 -3.73 -4.80
CA GLY A 472 -28.24 -4.08 -6.20
C GLY A 472 -26.90 -4.81 -6.38
N CYS A 473 -25.87 -4.43 -5.60
CA CYS A 473 -24.53 -5.02 -5.70
C CYS A 473 -24.54 -6.45 -5.17
N LEU A 474 -25.16 -6.65 -4.00
CA LEU A 474 -25.31 -7.97 -3.38
C LEU A 474 -26.21 -8.90 -4.21
N GLY A 475 -27.29 -8.36 -4.77
CA GLY A 475 -28.19 -9.10 -5.67
C GLY A 475 -27.47 -9.57 -6.94
N ASN A 476 -26.73 -8.67 -7.60
CA ASN A 476 -25.94 -9.01 -8.79
C ASN A 476 -24.83 -10.02 -8.47
N SER A 477 -24.12 -9.85 -7.35
CA SER A 477 -23.09 -10.80 -6.91
C SER A 477 -23.66 -12.19 -6.67
N THR A 478 -24.82 -12.28 -5.99
CA THR A 478 -25.49 -13.55 -5.72
C THR A 478 -25.98 -14.21 -7.02
N LYS A 479 -26.53 -13.43 -7.96
CA LYS A 479 -26.96 -13.93 -9.26
C LYS A 479 -25.79 -14.48 -10.07
N LEU A 480 -24.70 -13.72 -10.21
CA LEU A 480 -23.50 -14.15 -10.94
C LEU A 480 -22.89 -15.40 -10.33
N PHE A 481 -22.85 -15.50 -9.00
CA PHE A 481 -22.36 -16.70 -8.32
C PHE A 481 -23.24 -17.92 -8.62
N LYS A 482 -24.55 -17.77 -8.55
CA LYS A 482 -25.49 -18.86 -8.86
C LYS A 482 -25.38 -19.31 -10.31
N ASP A 483 -25.34 -18.38 -11.26
CA ASP A 483 -25.18 -18.67 -12.68
C ASP A 483 -23.83 -19.36 -12.96
N TRP A 484 -22.77 -19.02 -12.21
CA TRP A 484 -21.48 -19.69 -12.28
C TRP A 484 -21.51 -21.11 -11.72
N MET A 485 -22.12 -21.33 -10.55
CA MET A 485 -22.19 -22.65 -9.92
C MET A 485 -23.08 -23.62 -10.73
N GLU A 486 -24.26 -23.16 -11.18
CA GLU A 486 -25.25 -24.03 -11.83
C GLU A 486 -25.03 -24.23 -13.33
N LYS A 487 -24.46 -23.22 -14.02
CA LYS A 487 -24.38 -23.20 -15.50
C LYS A 487 -22.96 -23.02 -16.02
N ASP A 488 -21.96 -22.98 -15.14
CA ASP A 488 -20.56 -22.64 -15.47
C ASP A 488 -20.43 -21.32 -16.27
N THR A 489 -21.34 -20.37 -16.04
CA THR A 489 -21.25 -19.04 -16.67
C THR A 489 -20.03 -18.29 -16.12
N PRO A 490 -19.10 -17.79 -16.96
CA PRO A 490 -17.91 -17.11 -16.47
C PRO A 490 -18.24 -15.83 -15.69
N VAL A 491 -17.64 -15.70 -14.50
CA VAL A 491 -17.66 -14.45 -13.74
C VAL A 491 -16.54 -13.53 -14.26
N PRO A 492 -16.80 -12.23 -14.49
CA PRO A 492 -15.75 -11.29 -14.89
C PRO A 492 -14.61 -11.23 -13.87
N GLY A 493 -13.36 -11.29 -14.36
CA GLY A 493 -12.17 -11.50 -13.54
C GLY A 493 -12.02 -10.51 -12.37
N ASP A 494 -12.35 -9.24 -12.59
CA ASP A 494 -12.23 -8.18 -11.58
C ASP A 494 -13.21 -8.30 -10.43
N PHE A 495 -14.39 -8.89 -10.68
CA PHE A 495 -15.46 -8.98 -9.70
C PHE A 495 -15.52 -10.35 -9.01
N ARG A 496 -14.68 -11.32 -9.41
CA ARG A 496 -14.66 -12.67 -8.84
C ARG A 496 -14.50 -12.69 -7.33
N ASN A 497 -13.65 -11.84 -6.76
CA ASN A 497 -13.51 -11.76 -5.28
C ASN A 497 -14.85 -11.45 -4.60
N LEU A 498 -15.59 -10.45 -5.11
CA LEU A 498 -16.89 -10.07 -4.57
C LEU A 498 -17.94 -11.16 -4.81
N VAL A 499 -18.03 -11.64 -6.05
CA VAL A 499 -19.03 -12.65 -6.44
C VAL A 499 -18.85 -13.93 -5.64
N TYR A 500 -17.61 -14.41 -5.49
CA TYR A 500 -17.33 -15.61 -4.71
C TYR A 500 -17.58 -15.40 -3.22
N TYR A 501 -17.12 -14.27 -2.67
CA TYR A 501 -17.30 -13.96 -1.25
C TYR A 501 -18.79 -13.86 -0.89
N TYR A 502 -19.56 -13.01 -1.57
CA TYR A 502 -20.98 -12.82 -1.27
C TYR A 502 -21.84 -14.02 -1.70
N GLY A 503 -21.41 -14.75 -2.72
CA GLY A 503 -22.01 -16.02 -3.11
C GLY A 503 -21.95 -17.05 -1.99
N ILE A 504 -20.76 -17.36 -1.48
CA ILE A 504 -20.57 -18.31 -0.38
C ILE A 504 -21.25 -17.84 0.90
N LYS A 505 -21.13 -16.55 1.23
CA LYS A 505 -21.78 -15.97 2.41
C LYS A 505 -23.29 -16.23 2.46
N ASN A 506 -23.93 -16.36 1.30
CA ASN A 506 -25.37 -16.54 1.15
C ASN A 506 -25.81 -17.98 0.80
N SER A 507 -24.87 -18.92 0.54
CA SER A 507 -25.18 -20.24 -0.05
C SER A 507 -24.89 -21.45 0.86
N GLY A 508 -24.19 -21.27 1.98
CA GLY A 508 -23.95 -22.33 2.96
C GLY A 508 -22.91 -23.38 2.54
N ILE A 509 -22.91 -24.52 3.25
CA ILE A 509 -21.84 -25.51 3.19
C ILE A 509 -21.76 -26.31 1.88
N GLU A 510 -22.89 -26.62 1.25
CA GLU A 510 -22.91 -27.40 0.01
C GLU A 510 -22.22 -26.63 -1.12
N ALA A 511 -22.53 -25.33 -1.27
CA ALA A 511 -21.88 -24.45 -2.22
C ALA A 511 -20.39 -24.27 -1.89
N TRP A 512 -20.02 -24.27 -0.61
CA TRP A 512 -18.63 -24.23 -0.18
C TRP A 512 -17.85 -25.47 -0.62
N ASP A 513 -18.39 -26.68 -0.40
CA ASP A 513 -17.73 -27.93 -0.79
C ASP A 513 -17.57 -28.04 -2.31
N GLU A 514 -18.57 -27.59 -3.07
CA GLU A 514 -18.49 -27.51 -4.53
C GLU A 514 -17.43 -26.50 -4.99
N MET A 515 -17.44 -25.27 -4.45
CA MET A 515 -16.44 -24.26 -4.77
C MET A 515 -15.02 -24.70 -4.37
N PHE A 516 -14.88 -25.42 -3.25
CA PHE A 516 -13.61 -26.01 -2.83
C PHE A 516 -13.13 -27.08 -3.82
N THR A 517 -14.04 -27.86 -4.41
CA THR A 517 -13.72 -28.81 -5.48
C THR A 517 -13.26 -28.09 -6.76
N LYS A 518 -13.91 -26.98 -7.12
CA LYS A 518 -13.45 -26.08 -8.20
C LYS A 518 -12.06 -25.51 -7.86
N PHE A 519 -11.78 -25.12 -6.62
CA PHE A 519 -10.44 -24.71 -6.17
C PHE A 519 -9.39 -25.80 -6.39
N LEU A 520 -9.64 -27.04 -5.95
CA LEU A 520 -8.67 -28.12 -6.08
C LEU A 520 -8.31 -28.40 -7.55
N SER A 521 -9.31 -28.42 -8.42
CA SER A 521 -9.17 -28.72 -9.86
C SER A 521 -8.66 -27.56 -10.71
N ASN A 522 -8.69 -26.32 -10.21
CA ASN A 522 -8.31 -25.14 -10.98
C ASN A 522 -6.81 -25.11 -11.35
N LYS A 523 -6.50 -24.72 -12.59
CA LYS A 523 -5.12 -24.62 -13.11
C LYS A 523 -4.61 -23.19 -13.17
N ILE A 524 -5.45 -22.18 -12.96
CA ILE A 524 -5.07 -20.77 -13.04
C ILE A 524 -4.70 -20.29 -11.64
N ALA A 525 -3.45 -19.83 -11.47
CA ALA A 525 -2.93 -19.48 -10.16
C ALA A 525 -3.62 -18.25 -9.55
N SER A 526 -3.86 -17.21 -10.36
CA SER A 526 -4.58 -16.01 -9.94
C SER A 526 -6.02 -16.32 -9.54
N GLU A 527 -6.65 -17.30 -10.18
CA GLU A 527 -8.00 -17.74 -9.87
C GLU A 527 -8.07 -18.49 -8.54
N LYS A 528 -7.09 -19.36 -8.27
CA LYS A 528 -6.98 -20.05 -6.97
C LYS A 528 -6.97 -19.08 -5.79
N THR A 529 -6.27 -17.95 -5.91
CA THR A 529 -6.26 -16.92 -4.85
C THR A 529 -7.65 -16.30 -4.63
N LYS A 530 -8.41 -16.04 -5.69
CA LYS A 530 -9.80 -15.52 -5.57
C LYS A 530 -10.74 -16.54 -4.96
N LEU A 531 -10.58 -17.81 -5.31
CA LEU A 531 -11.36 -18.90 -4.71
C LEU A 531 -11.06 -19.02 -3.21
N LEU A 532 -9.80 -18.95 -2.80
CA LEU A 532 -9.42 -18.95 -1.38
C LEU A 532 -10.06 -17.78 -0.61
N TYR A 533 -10.14 -16.60 -1.22
CA TYR A 533 -10.82 -15.45 -0.63
C TYR A 533 -12.33 -15.70 -0.43
N GLY A 534 -13.02 -16.17 -1.48
CA GLY A 534 -14.46 -16.43 -1.40
C GLY A 534 -14.83 -17.55 -0.41
N LEU A 535 -14.01 -18.61 -0.33
CA LEU A 535 -14.20 -19.71 0.64
C LEU A 535 -14.14 -19.24 2.10
N ALA A 536 -13.45 -18.13 2.39
CA ALA A 536 -13.39 -17.57 3.73
C ALA A 536 -14.71 -16.93 4.17
N ALA A 537 -15.67 -16.71 3.27
CA ALA A 537 -16.92 -16.02 3.55
C ALA A 537 -18.01 -16.89 4.21
N ILE A 538 -17.74 -18.18 4.42
CA ILE A 538 -18.69 -19.15 5.02
C ILE A 538 -19.06 -18.74 6.45
N GLN A 539 -20.33 -18.87 6.84
CA GLN A 539 -20.83 -18.35 8.13
C GLN A 539 -20.90 -19.42 9.23
N GLU A 540 -20.42 -20.62 8.95
CA GLU A 540 -20.37 -21.77 9.84
C GLU A 540 -19.00 -21.88 10.52
N PRO A 541 -18.89 -21.71 11.86
CA PRO A 541 -17.60 -21.72 12.57
C PRO A 541 -16.78 -23.00 12.34
N TRP A 542 -17.43 -24.16 12.35
CA TRP A 542 -16.76 -25.45 12.14
C TRP A 542 -16.18 -25.59 10.72
N ALA A 543 -16.80 -24.94 9.72
CA ALA A 543 -16.30 -24.94 8.35
C ALA A 543 -15.08 -24.03 8.20
N LEU A 544 -15.04 -22.90 8.93
CA LEU A 544 -13.85 -22.06 9.04
C LEU A 544 -12.69 -22.78 9.72
N GLU A 545 -12.93 -23.52 10.81
CA GLU A 545 -11.91 -24.35 11.46
C GLU A 545 -11.38 -25.43 10.51
N ARG A 546 -12.27 -26.12 9.77
CA ARG A 546 -11.89 -27.08 8.73
C ARG A 546 -11.04 -26.44 7.64
N TYR A 547 -11.36 -25.21 7.25
CA TYR A 547 -10.60 -24.47 6.24
C TYR A 547 -9.19 -24.09 6.74
N LEU A 548 -9.07 -23.64 7.99
CA LEU A 548 -7.78 -23.38 8.64
C LEU A 548 -6.95 -24.68 8.80
N ASP A 549 -7.58 -25.81 9.13
CA ASP A 549 -6.89 -27.11 9.14
C ASP A 549 -6.33 -27.48 7.77
N TYR A 550 -7.08 -27.25 6.70
CA TYR A 550 -6.59 -27.48 5.34
C TYR A 550 -5.36 -26.63 5.02
N ALA A 551 -5.31 -25.38 5.52
CA ALA A 551 -4.18 -24.48 5.36
C ALA A 551 -2.90 -24.98 6.05
N ILE A 552 -3.02 -25.64 7.20
CA ILE A 552 -1.88 -26.17 7.96
C ILE A 552 -1.64 -27.67 7.73
N SER A 553 -2.39 -28.30 6.83
CA SER A 553 -2.24 -29.73 6.49
C SER A 553 -1.10 -29.99 5.49
N GLY A 554 -0.73 -28.99 4.67
CA GLY A 554 0.21 -29.11 3.56
C GLY A 554 -0.27 -29.99 2.40
N ARG A 555 -1.51 -30.52 2.43
CA ARG A 555 -2.03 -31.46 1.41
C ARG A 555 -3.01 -30.82 0.44
N LYS A 556 -4.00 -30.09 0.97
CA LYS A 556 -5.08 -29.50 0.16
C LYS A 556 -4.78 -28.06 -0.26
N ILE A 557 -4.18 -27.30 0.63
CA ILE A 557 -3.73 -25.92 0.40
C ILE A 557 -2.22 -25.92 0.57
N ARG A 558 -1.53 -25.20 -0.33
CA ARG A 558 -0.07 -25.14 -0.33
C ARG A 558 0.38 -24.31 0.89
N PRO A 559 1.51 -24.64 1.52
CA PRO A 559 2.03 -23.88 2.66
C PRO A 559 2.16 -22.37 2.38
N GLN A 560 2.60 -22.00 1.17
CA GLN A 560 2.72 -20.60 0.72
C GLN A 560 1.40 -19.81 0.62
N ASP A 561 0.26 -20.50 0.70
CA ASP A 561 -1.09 -19.93 0.66
C ASP A 561 -1.73 -19.86 2.06
N ALA A 562 -1.13 -20.51 3.06
CA ALA A 562 -1.71 -20.63 4.39
C ALA A 562 -1.92 -19.26 5.05
N SER A 563 -0.96 -18.33 4.93
CA SER A 563 -1.10 -16.99 5.50
C SER A 563 -2.29 -16.21 4.93
N TYR A 564 -2.66 -16.43 3.66
CA TYR A 564 -3.85 -15.81 3.08
C TYR A 564 -5.12 -16.36 3.72
N VAL A 565 -5.18 -17.66 3.98
CA VAL A 565 -6.34 -18.28 4.64
C VAL A 565 -6.53 -17.72 6.04
N PHE A 566 -5.46 -17.63 6.84
CA PHE A 566 -5.52 -17.03 8.18
C PHE A 566 -6.01 -15.58 8.13
N ASP A 567 -5.47 -14.79 7.20
CA ASP A 567 -5.85 -13.39 7.01
C ASP A 567 -7.32 -13.25 6.59
N TYR A 568 -7.79 -14.04 5.62
CA TYR A 568 -9.15 -13.98 5.13
C TYR A 568 -10.16 -14.40 6.19
N VAL A 569 -9.87 -15.45 6.96
CA VAL A 569 -10.74 -15.87 8.07
C VAL A 569 -10.72 -14.82 9.19
N ALA A 570 -9.55 -14.34 9.61
CA ALA A 570 -9.47 -13.39 10.72
C ALA A 570 -10.03 -12.00 10.36
N ASN A 571 -9.68 -11.44 9.21
CA ASN A 571 -9.94 -10.03 8.91
C ASN A 571 -11.14 -9.79 7.99
N HIS A 572 -11.58 -10.80 7.23
CA HIS A 572 -12.66 -10.65 6.26
C HIS A 572 -13.92 -11.44 6.59
N ASN A 573 -13.92 -12.33 7.59
CA ASN A 573 -15.12 -13.01 8.03
C ASN A 573 -15.69 -12.37 9.32
N PRO A 574 -16.97 -11.96 9.36
CA PRO A 574 -17.58 -11.35 10.55
C PRO A 574 -17.50 -12.18 11.85
N ILE A 575 -17.41 -13.51 11.73
CA ILE A 575 -17.31 -14.44 12.86
C ILE A 575 -15.93 -15.11 12.96
N GLY A 576 -15.01 -14.81 12.04
CA GLY A 576 -13.77 -15.58 11.89
C GLY A 576 -12.64 -15.17 12.83
N ARG A 577 -12.63 -13.94 13.37
CA ARG A 577 -11.63 -13.48 14.38
C ARG A 577 -11.49 -14.44 15.56
N PRO A 578 -12.55 -14.75 16.34
CA PRO A 578 -12.43 -15.66 17.47
C PRO A 578 -12.06 -17.08 17.03
N VAL A 579 -12.52 -17.53 15.86
CA VAL A 579 -12.19 -18.85 15.29
C VAL A 579 -10.70 -18.95 15.00
N ALA A 580 -10.14 -17.99 14.25
CA ALA A 580 -8.73 -17.97 13.89
C ALA A 580 -7.81 -17.85 15.12
N TRP A 581 -8.17 -17.02 16.10
CA TRP A 581 -7.39 -16.91 17.35
C TRP A 581 -7.39 -18.20 18.17
N ASN A 582 -8.54 -18.85 18.32
CA ASN A 582 -8.60 -20.11 19.05
C ASN A 582 -7.87 -21.24 18.30
N PHE A 583 -8.03 -21.30 16.99
CA PHE A 583 -7.33 -22.27 16.14
C PHE A 583 -5.81 -22.10 16.21
N LEU A 584 -5.30 -20.86 16.13
CA LEU A 584 -3.88 -20.55 16.28
C LEU A 584 -3.32 -21.06 17.60
N LYS A 585 -4.01 -20.80 18.72
CA LYS A 585 -3.56 -21.26 20.05
C LYS A 585 -3.54 -22.78 20.16
N GLN A 586 -4.59 -23.45 19.69
CA GLN A 586 -4.72 -24.91 19.78
C GLN A 586 -3.69 -25.64 18.90
N ASN A 587 -3.27 -25.03 17.78
CA ASN A 587 -2.36 -25.63 16.81
C ASN A 587 -0.99 -24.94 16.77
N TRP A 588 -0.63 -24.21 17.82
CA TRP A 588 0.55 -23.35 17.85
C TRP A 588 1.82 -24.06 17.41
N ASP A 589 2.13 -25.21 18.02
CA ASP A 589 3.40 -25.90 17.80
C ASP A 589 3.51 -26.37 16.33
N LYS A 590 2.41 -26.84 15.74
CA LYS A 590 2.33 -27.24 14.33
C LYS A 590 2.50 -26.03 13.39
N ILE A 591 1.85 -24.92 13.70
CA ILE A 591 1.95 -23.67 12.91
C ILE A 591 3.37 -23.11 13.01
N TYR A 592 3.95 -23.07 14.21
CA TYR A 592 5.31 -22.59 14.42
C TYR A 592 6.31 -23.42 13.64
N GLU A 593 6.33 -24.76 13.82
CA GLU A 593 7.29 -25.61 13.13
C GLU A 593 7.17 -25.54 11.61
N MET A 594 5.95 -25.40 11.08
CA MET A 594 5.72 -25.34 9.63
C MET A 594 6.09 -23.99 9.00
N PHE A 595 6.02 -22.89 9.76
CA PHE A 595 6.09 -21.54 9.20
C PHE A 595 7.14 -20.62 9.84
N LYS A 596 7.91 -21.09 10.84
CA LYS A 596 8.87 -20.28 11.61
C LYS A 596 9.86 -19.52 10.73
N ASP A 597 10.26 -20.08 9.59
CA ASP A 597 11.26 -19.49 8.68
C ASP A 597 10.65 -18.65 7.55
N THR A 598 9.32 -18.53 7.46
CA THR A 598 8.65 -17.83 6.35
C THR A 598 7.47 -16.97 6.80
N PHE A 599 6.33 -17.59 7.08
CA PHE A 599 5.04 -16.89 7.20
C PHE A 599 4.53 -16.76 8.64
N PHE A 600 5.27 -17.26 9.63
CA PHE A 600 4.79 -17.32 11.01
C PHE A 600 4.40 -15.96 11.58
N GLY A 601 5.29 -14.96 11.49
CA GLY A 601 5.00 -13.61 11.98
C GLY A 601 3.78 -12.99 11.28
N ARG A 602 3.62 -13.24 9.98
CA ARG A 602 2.45 -12.78 9.20
C ARG A 602 1.16 -13.45 9.67
N ILE A 603 1.18 -14.75 9.95
CA ILE A 603 0.00 -15.47 10.50
C ILE A 603 -0.40 -14.86 11.84
N VAL A 604 0.56 -14.66 12.75
CA VAL A 604 0.28 -14.05 14.06
C VAL A 604 -0.28 -12.64 13.89
N GLY A 605 0.37 -11.81 13.08
CA GLY A 605 -0.08 -10.45 12.79
C GLY A 605 -1.51 -10.39 12.24
N SER A 606 -1.83 -11.21 11.23
CA SER A 606 -3.17 -11.30 10.64
C SER A 606 -4.24 -11.73 11.64
N VAL A 607 -3.93 -12.66 12.55
CA VAL A 607 -4.90 -13.13 13.54
C VAL A 607 -5.17 -12.07 14.62
N THR A 608 -4.17 -11.24 14.95
CA THR A 608 -4.27 -10.25 16.03
C THR A 608 -4.62 -8.84 15.57
N SER A 609 -4.52 -8.52 14.28
CA SER A 609 -4.71 -7.17 13.73
C SER A 609 -6.08 -6.57 14.00
N GLY A 610 -7.11 -7.40 14.17
CA GLY A 610 -8.49 -6.97 14.44
C GLY A 610 -8.86 -6.81 15.91
N PHE A 611 -7.90 -6.93 16.84
CA PHE A 611 -8.16 -6.76 18.28
C PHE A 611 -8.31 -5.29 18.64
N THR A 612 -9.32 -4.98 19.45
CA THR A 612 -9.73 -3.60 19.74
C THR A 612 -10.05 -3.37 21.21
N THR A 613 -9.72 -4.33 22.08
CA THR A 613 -9.98 -4.25 23.53
C THR A 613 -8.74 -4.57 24.36
N ASN A 614 -8.63 -3.99 25.57
CA ASN A 614 -7.57 -4.32 26.52
C ASN A 614 -7.54 -5.82 26.86
N TYR A 615 -8.73 -6.45 26.92
CA TYR A 615 -8.84 -7.88 27.19
C TYR A 615 -8.19 -8.75 26.11
N GLU A 616 -8.38 -8.42 24.84
CA GLU A 616 -7.72 -9.12 23.73
C GLU A 616 -6.20 -8.88 23.73
N LEU A 617 -5.78 -7.64 23.98
CA LEU A 617 -4.38 -7.27 24.10
C LEU A 617 -3.67 -8.05 25.21
N ASP A 618 -4.26 -8.12 26.40
CA ASP A 618 -3.66 -8.82 27.54
C ASP A 618 -3.61 -10.34 27.31
N LYS A 619 -4.63 -10.92 26.66
CA LYS A 619 -4.58 -12.33 26.23
C LYS A 619 -3.45 -12.60 25.26
N MET A 620 -3.29 -11.73 24.26
CA MET A 620 -2.22 -11.85 23.27
C MET A 620 -0.86 -11.81 23.97
N ARG A 621 -0.64 -10.81 24.83
CA ARG A 621 0.61 -10.68 25.61
C ARG A 621 0.90 -11.91 26.46
N ALA A 622 -0.08 -12.38 27.22
CA ALA A 622 0.08 -13.56 28.06
C ALA A 622 0.45 -14.81 27.23
N PHE A 623 -0.23 -15.02 26.10
CA PHE A 623 0.02 -16.16 25.22
C PHE A 623 1.39 -16.10 24.54
N ILE A 624 1.81 -14.93 24.04
CA ILE A 624 3.15 -14.76 23.47
C ILE A 624 4.24 -14.92 24.53
N ALA A 625 4.03 -14.41 25.75
CA ALA A 625 4.97 -14.55 26.86
C ALA A 625 5.11 -16.01 27.33
N GLU A 626 4.03 -16.80 27.23
CA GLU A 626 4.05 -18.25 27.48
C GLU A 626 4.84 -18.99 26.40
N LYS A 627 4.56 -18.72 25.12
CA LYS A 627 5.12 -19.46 23.98
C LYS A 627 6.54 -19.06 23.58
N LYS A 628 6.94 -17.81 23.81
CA LYS A 628 8.29 -17.26 23.54
C LYS A 628 8.84 -17.65 22.15
N PRO A 629 8.17 -17.29 21.04
CA PRO A 629 8.66 -17.63 19.71
C PRO A 629 10.02 -16.97 19.43
N GLU A 630 10.93 -17.65 18.77
CA GLU A 630 12.24 -17.06 18.40
C GLU A 630 12.09 -16.11 17.21
N ASN A 631 11.19 -16.44 16.27
CA ASN A 631 10.95 -15.68 15.04
C ASN A 631 9.67 -14.83 15.11
N GLY A 632 9.59 -13.80 14.26
CA GLY A 632 8.41 -12.94 14.11
C GLY A 632 8.24 -11.85 15.18
N GLN A 633 9.24 -11.64 16.03
CA GLN A 633 9.19 -10.69 17.16
C GLN A 633 8.81 -9.26 16.75
N ARG A 634 9.37 -8.75 15.64
CA ARG A 634 9.04 -7.40 15.15
C ARG A 634 7.56 -7.25 14.79
N ILE A 635 7.00 -8.21 14.06
CA ILE A 635 5.58 -8.18 13.66
C ILE A 635 4.67 -8.27 14.90
N ILE A 636 5.05 -9.06 15.90
CA ILE A 636 4.34 -9.15 17.18
C ILE A 636 4.35 -7.80 17.91
N GLN A 637 5.50 -7.13 17.98
CA GLN A 637 5.62 -5.80 18.59
C GLN A 637 4.79 -4.75 17.84
N GLN A 638 4.85 -4.76 16.51
CA GLN A 638 4.05 -3.89 15.65
C GLN A 638 2.54 -4.13 15.82
N SER A 639 2.14 -5.39 16.00
CA SER A 639 0.74 -5.77 16.27
C SER A 639 0.30 -5.25 17.64
N GLU A 640 1.11 -5.41 18.69
CA GLU A 640 0.82 -4.88 20.03
C GLU A 640 0.65 -3.35 20.01
N GLU A 641 1.56 -2.64 19.34
CA GLU A 641 1.51 -1.19 19.16
C GLU A 641 0.25 -0.76 18.40
N THR A 642 -0.14 -1.52 17.37
CA THR A 642 -1.35 -1.26 16.58
C THR A 642 -2.63 -1.44 17.40
N ILE A 643 -2.72 -2.51 18.18
CA ILE A 643 -3.88 -2.77 19.02
C ILE A 643 -4.02 -1.68 20.08
N LYS A 644 -2.92 -1.31 20.75
CA LYS A 644 -2.92 -0.22 21.75
C LYS A 644 -3.38 1.10 21.15
N SER A 645 -2.80 1.50 20.01
CA SER A 645 -3.18 2.74 19.31
C SER A 645 -4.66 2.72 18.88
N THR A 646 -5.18 1.56 18.47
CA THR A 646 -6.58 1.39 18.08
C THR A 646 -7.54 1.51 19.28
N ILE A 647 -7.18 0.96 20.44
CA ILE A 647 -7.95 1.11 21.69
C ILE A 647 -8.03 2.57 22.11
N GLU A 648 -6.91 3.30 22.06
CA GLU A 648 -6.85 4.73 22.38
C GLU A 648 -7.64 5.57 21.36
N TRP A 649 -7.59 5.21 20.09
CA TRP A 649 -8.37 5.86 19.04
C TRP A 649 -9.88 5.70 19.29
N LEU A 650 -10.33 4.48 19.59
CA LEU A 650 -11.74 4.19 19.87
C LEU A 650 -12.28 5.01 21.03
N SER A 651 -11.55 5.06 22.14
CA SER A 651 -11.99 5.78 23.34
C SER A 651 -12.12 7.29 23.12
N LYS A 652 -11.38 7.85 22.16
CA LYS A 652 -11.35 9.29 21.89
C LYS A 652 -12.30 9.73 20.77
N TYR A 653 -12.48 8.91 19.73
CA TYR A 653 -13.08 9.38 18.48
C TYR A 653 -14.42 8.74 18.12
N GLU A 654 -14.82 7.63 18.73
CA GLU A 654 -16.10 6.99 18.39
C GLU A 654 -17.29 7.93 18.58
N GLU A 655 -17.39 8.60 19.74
CA GLU A 655 -18.52 9.49 20.04
C GLU A 655 -18.55 10.72 19.11
N PRO A 656 -17.46 11.49 18.90
CA PRO A 656 -17.45 12.58 17.93
C PRO A 656 -17.85 12.14 16.50
N ILE A 657 -17.40 10.96 16.07
CA ILE A 657 -17.75 10.40 14.76
C ILE A 657 -19.26 10.08 14.71
N ASP A 658 -19.80 9.45 15.75
CA ASP A 658 -21.24 9.13 15.83
C ASP A 658 -22.12 10.39 15.80
N GLN A 659 -21.70 11.45 16.51
CA GLN A 659 -22.39 12.74 16.51
C GLN A 659 -22.38 13.38 15.12
N TRP A 660 -21.21 13.45 14.46
CA TRP A 660 -21.12 13.98 13.10
C TRP A 660 -21.98 13.17 12.11
N LEU A 661 -21.92 11.84 12.18
CA LEU A 661 -22.72 10.96 11.32
C LEU A 661 -24.22 11.15 11.51
N SER A 662 -24.67 11.44 12.73
CA SER A 662 -26.08 11.70 13.03
C SER A 662 -26.61 12.96 12.34
N THR A 663 -25.73 13.91 11.97
CA THR A 663 -26.10 15.10 11.17
C THR A 663 -26.21 14.81 9.67
N LYS A 664 -25.54 13.75 9.18
CA LYS A 664 -25.46 13.39 7.75
C LYS A 664 -26.43 12.27 7.37
N VAL A 665 -26.74 11.40 8.32
CA VAL A 665 -27.61 10.24 8.14
C VAL A 665 -28.80 10.37 9.09
N PRO A 666 -29.92 10.97 8.66
CA PRO A 666 -31.09 11.10 9.51
C PRO A 666 -31.55 9.72 10.00
N ALA A 667 -32.02 9.66 11.25
CA ALA A 667 -32.71 8.48 11.76
C ALA A 667 -33.86 8.15 10.79
N ALA A 668 -34.04 6.86 10.47
CA ALA A 668 -35.23 6.44 9.75
C ALA A 668 -36.45 6.92 10.56
N ALA A 669 -37.38 7.62 9.93
CA ALA A 669 -38.65 7.94 10.58
C ALA A 669 -39.27 6.63 11.06
N ALA A 670 -39.52 6.56 12.37
CA ALA A 670 -40.00 5.36 13.06
C ALA A 670 -41.39 4.94 12.58
#